data_AF-A0AAD6BES0-F1
#
_entry.id   AF-A0AAD6BES0-F1
#
_cell.length_a   1.000
_cell.length_b   1.000
_cell.length_c   1.000
_cell.angle_alpha   90.00
_cell.angle_beta   90.00
_cell.angle_gamma   90.00
#
_symmetry.space_group_name_H-M   'P 1'
#
loop_
_entity.id
_entity.type
_entity.pdbx_description
1 polymer ?
#
loop_
_entity_poly.entity_id
_entity_poly.type
_entity_poly.pdbx_seq_one_letter_code
_entity_poly.pdbx_strand_id
1 'polypeptide(L)'
;MAEDLTQQLRKDIEDCECFSLQLDESTDVSDTAQLCVFIRMVFTDMTAKEELLTILPMKEHTRGEDIFRTFKNFVDKTKLPMSKLSSITTDGAPAMVGRCNGFIAKCREDDTFPDFLNYHCIIHQHALCAKMLNMKEVMDVSLKVACSIRARPLQRRLFRAYLEDADCVHTDLLLHTDVRWLSRGNFLERFRVLLPEIKAFLHGTKLAEYARLDDEEWLLDLAFLTDITHMLNELNLELQGKDRTVVDMISSVNAFKRRLHLLCSKLQRKDLANFQNIASELEKQGKDSALLDSARYTEQVNNITSDFEKRFRDFALLEPIATFMCYPFIEDHDIDSLAQNIGAVFHLNPSALEDEMLSLQADIQLKARAHAGQFWNLFRVEKYPNVDVYDEGSYTCSIQTKQQPKTSQVYLIVQVTMELYGEEDRKINAGELKAMYSEDYISRFYADVGMTNSTLRRAVQSNFSQDLQAMQAFFGLEVTGVMNNETTTVMKEPRCGVSDISRYGHFSGRPKWEKRLITYRITQYTPDLTQSHVDSTIAQAFQLYSDVIPLNFKQVYSGNADIMILFKGGYHGDFYPFDGAGGVLAHANSPGRGQGGDTHFDDDETWTLSSRGVNLLLMAAHEFGHALGLDHSRDRRALMYPTYRYVNTNGYRLPDDDRRGVQALYGSRTPVPTTAPKSKPPPGPDPGPEPEEPTEDPEDPLPNPRDEQCSRELVFDAATSIRGDLFFFKNGYY
;
A
#
# COMPACT_ATOMS: atom_id res chain seq x y z
N MET A 1 -13.54 14.61 -11.66
CA MET A 1 -13.37 13.15 -11.53
C MET A 1 -14.20 12.57 -10.38
N ALA A 2 -14.11 13.05 -9.13
CA ALA A 2 -14.89 12.49 -8.01
C ALA A 2 -16.43 12.67 -8.10
N GLU A 3 -16.91 13.82 -8.59
CA GLU A 3 -18.35 14.03 -8.84
C GLU A 3 -18.90 13.11 -9.94
N ASP A 4 -18.07 12.80 -10.94
CA ASP A 4 -18.41 11.93 -12.08
C ASP A 4 -18.59 10.48 -11.62
N LEU A 5 -17.65 9.98 -10.80
CA LEU A 5 -17.73 8.63 -10.21
C LEU A 5 -18.93 8.46 -9.27
N THR A 6 -19.25 9.47 -8.46
CA THR A 6 -20.40 9.41 -7.54
C THR A 6 -21.73 9.40 -8.29
N GLN A 7 -21.82 10.16 -9.40
CA GLN A 7 -23.01 10.15 -10.26
C GLN A 7 -23.14 8.82 -10.99
N GLN A 8 -22.04 8.26 -11.49
CA GLN A 8 -22.03 6.94 -12.13
C GLN A 8 -22.49 5.85 -11.16
N LEU A 9 -21.96 5.81 -9.94
CA LEU A 9 -22.38 4.82 -8.94
C LEU A 9 -23.87 4.94 -8.58
N ARG A 10 -24.40 6.15 -8.46
CA ARG A 10 -25.84 6.34 -8.22
C ARG A 10 -26.68 5.82 -9.38
N LYS A 11 -26.28 6.12 -10.61
CA LYS A 11 -26.96 5.63 -11.81
C LYS A 11 -26.93 4.09 -11.85
N ASP A 12 -25.78 3.50 -11.56
CA ASP A 12 -25.60 2.05 -11.52
C ASP A 12 -26.54 1.40 -10.47
N ILE A 13 -26.71 2.01 -9.29
CA ILE A 13 -27.65 1.55 -8.26
C ILE A 13 -29.14 1.71 -8.68
N GLU A 14 -29.45 2.76 -9.43
CA GLU A 14 -30.79 2.99 -9.98
C GLU A 14 -31.12 1.98 -11.08
N ASP A 15 -30.13 1.62 -11.91
CA ASP A 15 -30.26 0.71 -13.05
C ASP A 15 -30.14 -0.78 -12.65
N CYS A 16 -29.52 -1.10 -11.52
CA CYS A 16 -29.39 -2.50 -11.07
C CYS A 16 -30.74 -3.13 -10.71
N GLU A 17 -30.88 -4.44 -10.87
CA GLU A 17 -32.06 -5.18 -10.39
C GLU A 17 -32.03 -5.33 -8.87
N CYS A 18 -30.87 -5.73 -8.34
CA CYS A 18 -30.64 -5.86 -6.90
C CYS A 18 -29.21 -5.49 -6.51
N PHE A 19 -28.98 -5.40 -5.21
CA PHE A 19 -27.63 -5.33 -4.66
C PHE A 19 -27.50 -6.05 -3.32
N SER A 20 -26.28 -6.49 -3.03
CA SER A 20 -25.86 -6.96 -1.71
C SER A 20 -24.88 -5.98 -1.07
N LEU A 21 -24.84 -5.97 0.25
CA LEU A 21 -23.94 -5.10 1.02
C LEU A 21 -22.95 -5.92 1.85
N GLN A 22 -21.69 -5.48 1.88
CA GLN A 22 -20.71 -5.97 2.83
C GLN A 22 -20.29 -4.83 3.75
N LEU A 23 -20.40 -5.06 5.05
CA LEU A 23 -20.06 -4.09 6.08
C LEU A 23 -18.93 -4.64 6.96
N ASP A 24 -17.90 -3.83 7.12
CA ASP A 24 -16.76 -4.13 7.97
C ASP A 24 -16.39 -2.91 8.81
N GLU A 25 -16.15 -3.13 10.11
CA GLU A 25 -15.64 -2.08 10.99
C GLU A 25 -14.11 -2.05 10.86
N SER A 26 -13.57 -0.90 10.50
CA SER A 26 -12.14 -0.65 10.48
C SER A 26 -11.83 0.51 11.41
N THR A 27 -10.70 0.51 12.08
CA THR A 27 -10.26 1.67 12.88
C THR A 27 -9.35 2.52 12.02
N ASP A 28 -9.58 3.83 12.03
CA ASP A 28 -8.65 4.76 11.41
C ASP A 28 -7.53 5.27 12.36
N VAL A 29 -6.47 5.99 11.93
CA VAL A 29 -5.40 6.33 12.92
C VAL A 29 -5.84 7.45 13.83
N SER A 30 -6.95 8.12 13.53
CA SER A 30 -7.53 9.00 14.54
C SER A 30 -8.22 8.20 15.65
N ASP A 31 -7.98 6.88 15.71
CA ASP A 31 -8.63 5.89 16.56
C ASP A 31 -10.16 5.96 16.45
N THR A 32 -10.66 6.51 15.34
CA THR A 32 -12.09 6.62 15.06
C THR A 32 -12.49 5.39 14.26
N ALA A 33 -13.41 4.61 14.80
CA ALA A 33 -13.96 3.51 14.05
C ALA A 33 -14.69 4.02 12.79
N GLN A 34 -14.55 3.31 11.69
CA GLN A 34 -15.11 3.59 10.39
C GLN A 34 -15.88 2.36 9.95
N LEU A 35 -17.13 2.54 9.56
CA LEU A 35 -17.92 1.50 8.94
C LEU A 35 -17.72 1.59 7.42
N CYS A 36 -16.93 0.66 6.87
CA CYS A 36 -16.75 0.51 5.44
C CYS A 36 -17.94 -0.26 4.86
N VAL A 37 -18.58 0.29 3.83
CA VAL A 37 -19.71 -0.35 3.16
C VAL A 37 -19.37 -0.55 1.69
N PHE A 38 -19.32 -1.80 1.26
CA PHE A 38 -19.19 -2.20 -0.13
C PHE A 38 -20.55 -2.61 -0.68
N ILE A 39 -20.76 -2.36 -1.97
CA ILE A 39 -21.98 -2.73 -2.68
C ILE A 39 -21.61 -3.57 -3.90
N ARG A 40 -22.32 -4.68 -4.06
CA ARG A 40 -22.30 -5.49 -5.28
C ARG A 40 -23.65 -5.41 -5.94
N MET A 41 -23.70 -4.85 -7.14
CA MET A 41 -24.90 -4.62 -7.95
C MET A 41 -24.99 -5.69 -9.04
N VAL A 42 -26.20 -6.16 -9.31
CA VAL A 42 -26.48 -7.07 -10.43
C VAL A 42 -27.46 -6.41 -11.39
N PHE A 43 -27.13 -6.39 -12.67
CA PHE A 43 -27.92 -5.75 -13.72
C PHE A 43 -28.81 -6.75 -14.47
N THR A 44 -29.64 -6.25 -15.38
CA THR A 44 -30.56 -7.05 -16.20
C THR A 44 -29.85 -7.99 -17.18
N ASP A 45 -28.64 -7.64 -17.61
CA ASP A 45 -27.75 -8.50 -18.38
C ASP A 45 -26.90 -9.41 -17.49
N MET A 46 -27.21 -9.43 -16.19
CA MET A 46 -26.55 -10.20 -15.13
C MET A 46 -25.09 -9.90 -14.91
N THR A 47 -24.59 -8.83 -15.51
CA THR A 47 -23.30 -8.33 -15.13
C THR A 47 -23.30 -7.96 -13.65
N ALA A 48 -22.27 -8.38 -12.94
CA ALA A 48 -22.05 -7.95 -11.57
C ALA A 48 -21.01 -6.81 -11.53
N LYS A 49 -21.31 -5.76 -10.77
CA LYS A 49 -20.36 -4.68 -10.49
C LYS A 49 -20.17 -4.48 -9.00
N GLU A 50 -18.92 -4.40 -8.57
CA GLU A 50 -18.53 -4.18 -7.17
C GLU A 50 -17.88 -2.82 -7.00
N GLU A 51 -18.34 -2.06 -6.00
CA GLU A 51 -17.81 -0.73 -5.71
C GLU A 51 -17.80 -0.46 -4.20
N LEU A 52 -16.95 0.47 -3.77
CA LEU A 52 -17.02 1.03 -2.42
C LEU A 52 -18.19 2.03 -2.36
N LEU A 53 -19.24 1.71 -1.61
CA LEU A 53 -20.42 2.55 -1.50
C LEU A 53 -20.15 3.79 -0.65
N THR A 54 -19.59 3.59 0.54
CA THR A 54 -19.31 4.68 1.49
C THR A 54 -18.39 4.22 2.63
N ILE A 55 -17.81 5.20 3.32
CA ILE A 55 -17.11 5.02 4.60
C ILE A 55 -17.80 5.94 5.60
N LEU A 56 -18.33 5.38 6.69
CA LEU A 56 -19.12 6.11 7.68
C LEU A 56 -18.36 6.21 9.02
N PRO A 57 -17.99 7.43 9.48
CA PRO A 57 -17.26 7.60 10.73
C PRO A 57 -18.14 7.38 11.96
N MET A 58 -17.65 6.56 12.89
CA MET A 58 -18.27 6.19 14.16
C MET A 58 -17.59 6.95 15.30
N LYS A 59 -18.14 8.12 15.67
CA LYS A 59 -17.47 9.08 16.56
C LYS A 59 -17.55 8.76 18.06
N GLU A 60 -18.45 7.88 18.49
CA GLU A 60 -18.70 7.64 19.92
C GLU A 60 -18.55 6.15 20.26
N HIS A 61 -19.48 5.33 19.76
CA HIS A 61 -19.57 3.92 20.09
C HIS A 61 -19.79 3.11 18.80
N THR A 62 -19.33 1.86 18.83
CA THR A 62 -19.47 0.89 17.74
C THR A 62 -20.43 -0.23 18.11
N ARG A 63 -21.48 0.07 18.89
CA ARG A 63 -22.51 -0.93 19.19
C ARG A 63 -23.40 -1.09 17.96
N GLY A 64 -24.08 -2.24 17.85
CA GLY A 64 -24.94 -2.51 16.70
C GLY A 64 -26.03 -1.46 16.47
N GLU A 65 -26.54 -0.83 17.53
CA GLU A 65 -27.47 0.31 17.48
C GLU A 65 -26.83 1.55 16.83
N ASP A 66 -25.56 1.85 17.16
CA ASP A 66 -24.85 3.01 16.62
C ASP A 66 -24.54 2.80 15.13
N ILE A 67 -24.10 1.59 14.78
CA ILE A 67 -23.84 1.15 13.40
C ILE A 67 -25.13 1.26 12.59
N PHE A 68 -26.24 0.73 13.12
CA PHE A 68 -27.55 0.78 12.50
C PHE A 68 -28.01 2.22 12.24
N ARG A 69 -27.97 3.08 13.27
CA ARG A 69 -28.39 4.48 13.13
C ARG A 69 -27.55 5.24 12.11
N THR A 70 -26.24 5.02 12.12
CA THR A 70 -25.31 5.67 11.20
C THR A 70 -25.57 5.24 9.76
N PHE A 71 -25.73 3.94 9.53
CA PHE A 71 -26.06 3.39 8.22
C PHE A 71 -27.45 3.83 7.74
N LYS A 72 -28.46 3.80 8.62
CA LYS A 72 -29.83 4.23 8.31
C LYS A 72 -29.89 5.71 7.91
N ASN A 73 -29.19 6.58 8.65
CA ASN A 73 -29.06 7.99 8.27
C ASN A 73 -28.42 8.18 6.89
N PHE A 74 -27.44 7.35 6.53
CA PHE A 74 -26.85 7.36 5.19
C PHE A 74 -27.87 6.91 4.13
N VAL A 75 -28.59 5.81 4.37
CA VAL A 75 -29.64 5.30 3.48
C VAL A 75 -30.70 6.37 3.21
N ASP A 76 -31.20 7.02 4.26
CA ASP A 76 -32.25 8.04 4.14
C ASP A 76 -31.74 9.31 3.44
N LYS A 77 -30.50 9.72 3.72
CA LYS A 77 -29.88 10.91 3.09
C LYS A 77 -29.57 10.70 1.61
N THR A 78 -29.15 9.49 1.24
CA THR A 78 -28.80 9.16 -0.15
C THR A 78 -29.98 8.63 -0.96
N LYS A 79 -31.10 8.32 -0.30
CA LYS A 79 -32.28 7.67 -0.88
C LYS A 79 -31.91 6.33 -1.55
N LEU A 80 -31.07 5.54 -0.89
CA LEU A 80 -30.68 4.23 -1.39
C LEU A 80 -31.94 3.36 -1.55
N PRO A 81 -32.17 2.70 -2.71
CA PRO A 81 -33.37 1.94 -2.97
C PRO A 81 -33.35 0.61 -2.21
N MET A 82 -33.62 0.65 -0.90
CA MET A 82 -33.55 -0.50 0.01
C MET A 82 -34.44 -1.67 -0.41
N SER A 83 -35.48 -1.43 -1.20
CA SER A 83 -36.32 -2.49 -1.77
C SER A 83 -35.56 -3.44 -2.72
N LYS A 84 -34.36 -3.06 -3.17
CA LYS A 84 -33.48 -3.85 -4.02
C LYS A 84 -32.40 -4.61 -3.23
N LEU A 85 -32.35 -4.48 -1.90
CA LEU A 85 -31.38 -5.18 -1.05
C LEU A 85 -31.69 -6.68 -1.00
N SER A 86 -30.71 -7.52 -1.32
CA SER A 86 -30.84 -9.00 -1.28
C SER A 86 -30.14 -9.65 -0.10
N SER A 87 -28.94 -9.17 0.26
CA SER A 87 -28.15 -9.77 1.35
C SER A 87 -27.22 -8.76 2.03
N ILE A 88 -26.86 -9.08 3.27
CA ILE A 88 -25.89 -8.34 4.07
C ILE A 88 -24.82 -9.30 4.60
N THR A 89 -23.55 -9.01 4.31
CA THR A 89 -22.40 -9.75 4.83
C THR A 89 -21.66 -8.91 5.88
N THR A 90 -21.33 -9.53 7.02
CA THR A 90 -20.58 -8.88 8.12
C THR A 90 -19.47 -9.78 8.65
N ASP A 91 -18.57 -9.23 9.44
CA ASP A 91 -17.51 -9.97 10.13
C ASP A 91 -18.04 -10.86 11.27
N GLY A 92 -19.33 -10.86 11.58
CA GLY A 92 -19.87 -11.69 12.66
C GLY A 92 -19.47 -11.24 14.07
N ALA A 93 -18.93 -10.02 14.25
CA ALA A 93 -18.71 -9.46 15.57
C ALA A 93 -20.03 -9.33 16.35
N PRO A 94 -20.03 -9.40 17.69
CA PRO A 94 -21.25 -9.24 18.49
C PRO A 94 -22.02 -7.95 18.21
N ALA A 95 -21.32 -6.87 17.83
CA ALA A 95 -21.95 -5.61 17.39
C ALA A 95 -22.71 -5.76 16.06
N MET A 96 -22.28 -6.65 15.17
CA MET A 96 -22.91 -6.88 13.88
C MET A 96 -24.07 -7.88 13.97
N VAL A 97 -23.84 -9.05 14.59
CA VAL A 97 -24.77 -10.19 14.56
C VAL A 97 -25.44 -10.51 15.91
N GLY A 98 -25.25 -9.66 16.92
CA GLY A 98 -25.86 -9.84 18.24
C GLY A 98 -27.39 -9.99 18.16
N ARG A 99 -27.94 -10.97 18.90
CA ARG A 99 -29.35 -11.41 18.78
C ARG A 99 -30.39 -10.29 18.91
N CYS A 100 -30.16 -9.32 19.79
CA CYS A 100 -31.12 -8.25 20.07
C CYS A 100 -30.56 -6.84 19.77
N ASN A 101 -29.26 -6.66 19.98
CA ASN A 101 -28.60 -5.35 19.87
C ASN A 101 -27.56 -5.30 18.74
N GLY A 102 -27.50 -6.33 17.91
CA GLY A 102 -26.63 -6.36 16.74
C GLY A 102 -27.22 -5.55 15.59
N PHE A 103 -26.36 -5.00 14.72
CA PHE A 103 -26.74 -4.29 13.50
C PHE A 103 -27.78 -5.07 12.67
N ILE A 104 -27.56 -6.37 12.44
CA ILE A 104 -28.48 -7.22 11.67
C ILE A 104 -29.84 -7.36 12.36
N ALA A 105 -29.86 -7.52 13.68
CA ALA A 105 -31.11 -7.59 14.42
C ALA A 105 -31.89 -6.28 14.30
N LYS A 106 -31.20 -5.13 14.36
CA LYS A 106 -31.80 -3.81 14.18
C LYS A 106 -32.32 -3.58 12.77
N CYS A 107 -31.60 -4.02 11.75
CA CYS A 107 -32.10 -3.96 10.37
C CYS A 107 -33.38 -4.79 10.20
N ARG A 108 -33.49 -5.95 10.85
CA ARG A 108 -34.71 -6.78 10.80
C ARG A 108 -35.89 -6.24 11.61
N GLU A 109 -35.65 -5.35 12.57
CA GLU A 109 -36.70 -4.68 13.35
C GLU A 109 -37.30 -3.46 12.63
N ASP A 110 -36.65 -2.96 11.57
CA ASP A 110 -37.05 -1.76 10.84
C ASP A 110 -37.79 -2.10 9.53
N ASP A 111 -39.05 -1.65 9.42
CA ASP A 111 -39.96 -1.91 8.29
C ASP A 111 -39.45 -1.38 6.93
N THR A 112 -38.41 -0.54 6.90
CA THR A 112 -37.83 -0.03 5.66
C THR A 112 -36.82 -0.98 5.01
N PHE A 113 -36.38 -2.00 5.73
CA PHE A 113 -35.54 -3.07 5.20
C PHE A 113 -36.42 -4.21 4.70
N PRO A 114 -36.17 -4.77 3.49
CA PRO A 114 -36.84 -5.97 3.05
C PRO A 114 -36.34 -7.19 3.85
N ASP A 115 -36.97 -8.34 3.65
CA ASP A 115 -36.35 -9.61 4.06
C ASP A 115 -35.04 -9.81 3.28
N PHE A 116 -33.93 -10.04 4.01
CA PHE A 116 -32.60 -10.20 3.43
C PHE A 116 -31.84 -11.37 4.06
N LEU A 117 -30.93 -11.95 3.28
CA LEU A 117 -30.02 -13.00 3.75
C LEU A 117 -28.84 -12.39 4.52
N ASN A 118 -28.49 -12.95 5.67
CA ASN A 118 -27.31 -12.51 6.42
C ASN A 118 -26.18 -13.54 6.31
N TYR A 119 -24.98 -13.10 5.95
CA TYR A 119 -23.80 -13.96 5.85
C TYR A 119 -22.69 -13.50 6.79
N HIS A 120 -21.91 -14.45 7.28
CA HIS A 120 -20.65 -14.20 7.99
C HIS A 120 -19.50 -14.33 7.00
N CYS A 121 -18.69 -13.27 6.87
CA CYS A 121 -17.51 -13.20 6.01
C CYS A 121 -16.66 -14.48 6.06
N ILE A 122 -16.54 -15.16 4.91
CA ILE A 122 -15.84 -16.44 4.76
C ILE A 122 -14.36 -16.33 5.12
N ILE A 123 -13.69 -15.24 4.73
CA ILE A 123 -12.28 -15.01 5.06
C ILE A 123 -12.08 -14.81 6.56
N HIS A 124 -13.02 -14.12 7.22
CA HIS A 124 -12.95 -13.98 8.67
C HIS A 124 -13.21 -15.33 9.36
N GLN A 125 -14.21 -16.10 8.92
CA GLN A 125 -14.45 -17.45 9.45
C GLN A 125 -13.22 -18.37 9.29
N HIS A 126 -12.59 -18.35 8.11
CA HIS A 126 -11.35 -19.05 7.84
C HIS A 126 -10.22 -18.62 8.79
N ALA A 127 -10.02 -17.31 8.97
CA ALA A 127 -9.01 -16.78 9.87
C ALA A 127 -9.26 -17.18 11.33
N LEU A 128 -10.53 -17.31 11.74
CA LEU A 128 -10.89 -17.81 13.07
C LEU A 128 -10.57 -19.31 13.23
N CYS A 129 -10.78 -20.14 12.21
CA CYS A 129 -10.36 -21.55 12.24
C CYS A 129 -8.85 -21.67 12.44
N ALA A 130 -8.08 -20.81 11.79
CA ALA A 130 -6.63 -20.82 11.91
C ALA A 130 -6.12 -20.45 13.32
N LYS A 131 -6.90 -19.68 14.10
CA LYS A 131 -6.61 -19.37 15.51
C LYS A 131 -6.72 -20.59 16.44
N MET A 132 -7.29 -21.71 15.97
CA MET A 132 -7.39 -22.95 16.75
C MET A 132 -6.03 -23.68 16.88
N LEU A 133 -5.02 -23.27 16.12
CA LEU A 133 -3.64 -23.75 16.26
C LEU A 133 -3.03 -23.29 17.58
N ASN A 134 -2.89 -24.20 18.54
CA ASN A 134 -2.34 -23.93 19.87
C ASN A 134 -0.81 -23.99 19.88
N MET A 135 -0.16 -23.11 19.11
CA MET A 135 1.30 -23.05 18.94
C MET A 135 1.83 -21.64 19.22
N LYS A 136 1.33 -21.03 20.31
CA LYS A 136 1.71 -19.68 20.72
C LYS A 136 3.21 -19.56 21.04
N GLU A 137 3.80 -20.58 21.68
CA GLU A 137 5.22 -20.55 22.05
C GLU A 137 6.12 -20.39 20.81
N VAL A 138 5.86 -21.15 19.74
CA VAL A 138 6.60 -21.05 18.48
C VAL A 138 6.52 -19.65 17.89
N MET A 139 5.32 -19.08 17.86
CA MET A 139 5.10 -17.71 17.36
C MET A 139 5.80 -16.66 18.21
N ASP A 140 5.65 -16.72 19.53
CA ASP A 140 6.23 -15.74 20.45
C ASP A 140 7.76 -15.75 20.35
N VAL A 141 8.39 -16.93 20.30
CA VAL A 141 9.84 -17.08 20.11
C VAL A 141 10.26 -16.53 18.75
N SER A 142 9.63 -16.96 17.66
CA SER A 142 9.99 -16.53 16.31
C SER A 142 9.84 -15.02 16.14
N LEU A 143 8.74 -14.43 16.65
CA LEU A 143 8.48 -13.01 16.57
C LEU A 143 9.48 -12.20 17.40
N LYS A 144 9.79 -12.63 18.63
CA LYS A 144 10.80 -11.94 19.45
C LYS A 144 12.18 -11.96 18.82
N VAL A 145 12.58 -13.08 18.23
CA VAL A 145 13.84 -13.20 17.49
C VAL A 145 13.83 -12.24 16.30
N ALA A 146 12.79 -12.27 15.47
CA ALA A 146 12.66 -11.38 14.33
C ALA A 146 12.63 -9.90 14.74
N CYS A 147 11.88 -9.53 15.78
CA CYS A 147 11.84 -8.19 16.34
C CYS A 147 13.18 -7.75 16.92
N SER A 148 13.97 -8.66 17.53
CA SER A 148 15.29 -8.31 18.06
C SER A 148 16.26 -7.86 16.96
N ILE A 149 16.11 -8.43 15.76
CA ILE A 149 16.86 -8.08 14.55
C ILE A 149 16.26 -6.83 13.89
N ARG A 150 14.94 -6.82 13.65
CA ARG A 150 14.26 -5.80 12.84
C ARG A 150 13.94 -4.51 13.57
N ALA A 151 13.65 -4.54 14.87
CA ALA A 151 13.24 -3.34 15.62
C ALA A 151 14.41 -2.37 15.88
N ARG A 152 15.66 -2.80 15.64
CA ARG A 152 16.85 -1.96 15.80
C ARG A 152 17.46 -1.68 14.43
N PRO A 153 17.48 -0.42 13.94
CA PRO A 153 17.97 -0.10 12.59
C PRO A 153 19.36 -0.64 12.29
N LEU A 154 20.29 -0.57 13.26
CA LEU A 154 21.63 -1.12 13.11
C LEU A 154 21.64 -2.65 12.96
N GLN A 155 20.88 -3.38 13.78
CA GLN A 155 20.83 -4.85 13.71
C GLN A 155 20.21 -5.31 12.40
N ARG A 156 19.15 -4.66 11.94
CA ARG A 156 18.54 -4.92 10.64
C ARG A 156 19.54 -4.72 9.50
N ARG A 157 20.26 -3.60 9.46
CA ARG A 157 21.27 -3.35 8.41
C ARG A 157 22.40 -4.38 8.43
N LEU A 158 22.91 -4.73 9.61
CA LEU A 158 23.96 -5.75 9.75
C LEU A 158 23.48 -7.13 9.31
N PHE A 159 22.23 -7.48 9.63
CA PHE A 159 21.64 -8.75 9.19
C PHE A 159 21.41 -8.76 7.68
N ARG A 160 20.90 -7.68 7.08
CA ARG A 160 20.74 -7.55 5.62
C ARG A 160 22.07 -7.72 4.89
N ALA A 161 23.12 -7.01 5.35
CA ALA A 161 24.45 -7.14 4.78
C ALA A 161 24.99 -8.59 4.90
N TYR A 162 24.73 -9.25 6.04
CA TYR A 162 25.08 -10.66 6.22
C TYR A 162 24.34 -11.59 5.25
N LEU A 163 23.05 -11.35 5.00
CA LEU A 163 22.26 -12.12 4.03
C LEU A 163 22.74 -11.92 2.59
N GLU A 164 23.11 -10.69 2.24
CA GLU A 164 23.70 -10.35 0.93
C GLU A 164 25.06 -11.04 0.74
N ASP A 165 25.92 -11.02 1.77
CA ASP A 165 27.22 -11.72 1.76
C ASP A 165 27.07 -13.25 1.68
N ALA A 166 25.97 -13.79 2.21
CA ALA A 166 25.65 -15.22 2.18
C ALA A 166 24.89 -15.66 0.91
N ASP A 167 24.64 -14.74 -0.04
CA ASP A 167 23.88 -14.99 -1.28
C ASP A 167 22.49 -15.60 -1.03
N CYS A 168 21.81 -15.13 0.02
CA CYS A 168 20.49 -15.64 0.39
C CYS A 168 19.40 -15.16 -0.58
N VAL A 169 18.42 -16.03 -0.84
CA VAL A 169 17.25 -15.72 -1.70
C VAL A 169 16.40 -14.57 -1.14
N HIS A 170 16.38 -14.41 0.18
CA HIS A 170 15.67 -13.31 0.84
C HIS A 170 16.66 -12.31 1.42
N THR A 171 16.38 -11.03 1.23
CA THR A 171 17.25 -9.92 1.67
C THR A 171 16.90 -9.39 3.06
N ASP A 172 15.75 -9.76 3.64
CA ASP A 172 15.31 -9.32 4.97
C ASP A 172 14.24 -10.25 5.57
N LEU A 173 14.12 -10.25 6.90
CA LEU A 173 13.02 -10.91 7.61
C LEU A 173 11.70 -10.16 7.41
N LEU A 174 10.58 -10.85 7.58
CA LEU A 174 9.26 -10.23 7.66
C LEU A 174 8.92 -9.84 9.11
N LEU A 175 8.09 -8.79 9.28
CA LEU A 175 7.42 -8.48 10.54
C LEU A 175 5.98 -8.92 10.38
N HIS A 176 5.48 -9.57 11.41
CA HIS A 176 4.10 -10.03 11.46
C HIS A 176 3.23 -9.04 12.22
N THR A 177 2.00 -8.84 11.75
CA THR A 177 0.93 -8.18 12.50
C THR A 177 -0.19 -9.20 12.76
N ASP A 178 -0.62 -9.34 14.02
CA ASP A 178 -1.65 -10.31 14.45
C ASP A 178 -3.00 -10.18 13.72
N VAL A 179 -3.23 -9.04 13.06
CA VAL A 179 -4.48 -8.71 12.37
C VAL A 179 -4.63 -9.43 11.02
N ARG A 180 -3.53 -9.91 10.40
CA ARG A 180 -3.55 -10.48 9.04
C ARG A 180 -2.93 -11.88 9.02
N TRP A 181 -3.78 -12.91 9.11
CA TRP A 181 -3.33 -14.31 9.19
C TRP A 181 -2.37 -14.74 8.06
N LEU A 182 -2.58 -14.29 6.81
CA LEU A 182 -1.67 -14.61 5.70
C LEU A 182 -0.22 -14.17 5.95
N SER A 183 -0.04 -13.01 6.58
CA SER A 183 1.27 -12.50 6.98
C SER A 183 1.98 -13.45 7.94
N ARG A 184 1.23 -14.22 8.75
CA ARG A 184 1.77 -15.20 9.69
C ARG A 184 2.44 -16.37 8.97
N GLY A 185 1.78 -16.94 7.96
CA GLY A 185 2.35 -18.03 7.17
C GLY A 185 3.60 -17.60 6.40
N ASN A 186 3.54 -16.46 5.71
CA ASN A 186 4.68 -15.92 4.96
C ASN A 186 5.85 -15.58 5.89
N PHE A 187 5.56 -15.05 7.09
CA PHE A 187 6.55 -14.79 8.12
C PHE A 187 7.24 -16.09 8.56
N LEU A 188 6.48 -17.13 8.90
CA LEU A 188 7.03 -18.40 9.36
C LEU A 188 7.87 -19.10 8.30
N GLU A 189 7.39 -19.09 7.04
CA GLU A 189 8.13 -19.63 5.90
C GLU A 189 9.49 -18.94 5.73
N ARG A 190 9.49 -17.59 5.68
CA ARG A 190 10.74 -16.84 5.56
C ARG A 190 11.65 -17.00 6.77
N PHE A 191 11.06 -16.99 7.98
CA PHE A 191 11.81 -17.19 9.23
C PHE A 191 12.49 -18.55 9.27
N ARG A 192 11.80 -19.62 8.82
CA ARG A 192 12.37 -20.97 8.76
C ARG A 192 13.46 -21.08 7.69
N VAL A 193 13.25 -20.50 6.51
CA VAL A 193 14.25 -20.49 5.42
C VAL A 193 15.55 -19.83 5.89
N LEU A 194 15.43 -18.67 6.56
CA LEU A 194 16.58 -17.90 7.07
C LEU A 194 17.10 -18.39 8.42
N LEU A 195 16.58 -19.50 8.96
CA LEU A 195 16.92 -19.96 10.30
C LEU A 195 18.43 -20.23 10.50
N PRO A 196 19.17 -20.84 9.55
CA PRO A 196 20.62 -21.00 9.66
C PRO A 196 21.36 -19.67 9.81
N GLU A 197 20.97 -18.67 9.02
CA GLU A 197 21.55 -17.34 9.02
C GLU A 197 21.20 -16.57 10.29
N ILE A 198 19.96 -16.68 10.77
CA ILE A 198 19.52 -16.12 12.05
C ILE A 198 20.35 -16.70 13.19
N LYS A 199 20.55 -18.02 13.23
CA LYS A 199 21.39 -18.68 14.24
C LYS A 199 22.82 -18.17 14.20
N ALA A 200 23.43 -18.13 13.02
CA ALA A 200 24.79 -17.64 12.85
C ALA A 200 24.94 -16.18 13.29
N PHE A 201 23.99 -15.33 12.89
CA PHE A 201 23.99 -13.90 13.22
C PHE A 201 23.79 -13.63 14.72
N LEU A 202 22.94 -14.42 15.38
CA LEU A 202 22.65 -14.28 16.81
C LEU A 202 23.55 -15.12 17.72
N HIS A 203 24.57 -15.76 17.17
CA HIS A 203 25.50 -16.58 17.93
C HIS A 203 26.20 -15.74 19.02
N GLY A 204 26.14 -16.22 20.27
CA GLY A 204 26.74 -15.54 21.42
C GLY A 204 25.96 -14.32 21.93
N THR A 205 24.72 -14.09 21.45
CA THR A 205 23.84 -13.05 22.00
C THR A 205 23.32 -13.43 23.39
N LYS A 206 22.85 -12.43 24.15
CA LYS A 206 22.16 -12.64 25.44
C LYS A 206 20.65 -12.80 25.30
N LEU A 207 20.14 -13.02 24.09
CA LEU A 207 18.71 -13.18 23.86
C LEU A 207 18.27 -14.53 24.44
N ALA A 208 17.33 -14.53 25.38
CA ALA A 208 16.90 -15.75 26.06
C ALA A 208 16.29 -16.78 25.10
N GLU A 209 15.59 -16.27 24.08
CA GLU A 209 14.94 -17.05 23.03
C GLU A 209 15.93 -17.74 22.08
N TYR A 210 17.20 -17.30 22.00
CA TYR A 210 18.20 -17.90 21.12
C TYR A 210 18.41 -19.39 21.42
N ALA A 211 18.39 -19.79 22.69
CA ALA A 211 18.56 -21.19 23.09
C ALA A 211 17.46 -22.11 22.55
N ARG A 212 16.26 -21.57 22.26
CA ARG A 212 15.15 -22.34 21.68
C ARG A 212 15.35 -22.65 20.21
N LEU A 213 16.21 -21.89 19.51
CA LEU A 213 16.47 -22.15 18.11
C LEU A 213 17.22 -23.47 17.90
N ASP A 214 17.91 -23.99 18.91
CA ASP A 214 18.60 -25.30 18.87
C ASP A 214 17.80 -26.45 19.53
N ASP A 215 16.58 -26.17 20.01
CA ASP A 215 15.69 -27.16 20.60
C ASP A 215 15.03 -28.01 19.49
N GLU A 216 15.36 -29.30 19.44
CA GLU A 216 14.90 -30.22 18.39
C GLU A 216 13.38 -30.37 18.33
N GLU A 217 12.69 -30.31 19.47
CA GLU A 217 11.23 -30.40 19.53
C GLU A 217 10.59 -29.10 19.05
N TRP A 218 11.13 -27.95 19.47
CA TRP A 218 10.69 -26.64 19.00
C TRP A 218 10.85 -26.48 17.48
N LEU A 219 11.94 -27.01 16.91
CA LEU A 219 12.17 -26.97 15.46
C LEU A 219 11.16 -27.81 14.67
N LEU A 220 10.74 -28.96 15.21
CA LEU A 220 9.66 -29.76 14.64
C LEU A 220 8.32 -29.04 14.73
N ASP A 221 8.05 -28.34 15.83
CA ASP A 221 6.84 -27.52 15.98
C ASP A 221 6.82 -26.33 15.01
N LEU A 222 7.96 -25.65 14.81
CA LEU A 222 8.12 -24.61 13.79
C LEU A 222 7.88 -25.17 12.38
N ALA A 223 8.42 -26.34 12.08
CA ALA A 223 8.24 -27.00 10.79
C ALA A 223 6.77 -27.37 10.53
N PHE A 224 6.10 -28.00 11.49
CA PHE A 224 4.67 -28.31 11.38
C PHE A 224 3.83 -27.04 11.22
N LEU A 225 4.10 -26.01 12.03
CA LEU A 225 3.35 -24.77 11.96
C LEU A 225 3.52 -24.08 10.59
N THR A 226 4.72 -24.14 10.02
CA THR A 226 5.00 -23.63 8.67
C THR A 226 4.22 -24.41 7.60
N ASP A 227 4.21 -25.74 7.65
CA ASP A 227 3.45 -26.58 6.71
C ASP A 227 1.93 -26.29 6.76
N ILE A 228 1.34 -26.28 7.96
CA ILE A 228 -0.12 -26.09 8.11
C ILE A 228 -0.55 -24.66 7.77
N THR A 229 0.27 -23.66 8.12
CA THR A 229 -0.03 -22.25 7.81
C THR A 229 0.10 -21.96 6.32
N HIS A 230 1.05 -22.60 5.63
CA HIS A 230 1.15 -22.54 4.17
C HIS A 230 -0.12 -23.08 3.49
N MET A 231 -0.60 -24.26 3.91
CA MET A 231 -1.85 -24.83 3.37
C MET A 231 -3.09 -23.95 3.65
N LEU A 232 -3.15 -23.31 4.82
CA LEU A 232 -4.19 -22.33 5.14
C LEU A 232 -4.08 -21.06 4.27
N ASN A 233 -2.86 -20.63 3.94
CA ASN A 233 -2.63 -19.51 3.04
C ASN A 233 -3.06 -19.84 1.60
N GLU A 234 -2.78 -21.04 1.10
CA GLU A 234 -3.26 -21.50 -0.22
C GLU A 234 -4.78 -21.38 -0.32
N LEU A 235 -5.52 -21.98 0.64
CA LEU A 235 -6.98 -21.88 0.67
C LEU A 235 -7.44 -20.41 0.75
N ASN A 236 -6.79 -19.61 1.57
CA ASN A 236 -7.18 -18.22 1.76
C ASN A 236 -7.06 -17.38 0.47
N LEU A 237 -6.04 -17.65 -0.35
CA LEU A 237 -5.86 -17.04 -1.67
C LEU A 237 -6.86 -17.60 -2.69
N GLU A 238 -7.21 -18.88 -2.63
CA GLU A 238 -8.26 -19.47 -3.48
C GLU A 238 -9.64 -18.84 -3.23
N LEU A 239 -9.94 -18.49 -1.97
CA LEU A 239 -11.19 -17.85 -1.56
C LEU A 239 -11.26 -16.36 -1.90
N GLN A 240 -10.22 -15.79 -2.51
CA GLN A 240 -10.12 -14.38 -2.87
C GLN A 240 -9.96 -14.22 -4.39
N GLY A 241 -10.06 -12.96 -4.83
CA GLY A 241 -9.92 -12.55 -6.23
C GLY A 241 -11.25 -12.26 -6.92
N LYS A 242 -11.18 -11.59 -8.06
CA LYS A 242 -12.33 -11.26 -8.89
C LYS A 242 -13.01 -12.53 -9.41
N ASP A 243 -14.32 -12.42 -9.66
CA ASP A 243 -15.12 -13.44 -10.33
C ASP A 243 -15.24 -14.79 -9.60
N ARG A 244 -14.98 -14.83 -8.29
CA ARG A 244 -15.24 -16.01 -7.47
C ARG A 244 -16.73 -16.17 -7.18
N THR A 245 -17.29 -17.32 -7.53
CA THR A 245 -18.69 -17.65 -7.23
C THR A 245 -18.81 -18.37 -5.88
N VAL A 246 -20.03 -18.42 -5.34
CA VAL A 246 -20.33 -19.24 -4.14
C VAL A 246 -19.99 -20.72 -4.37
N VAL A 247 -20.13 -21.22 -5.61
CA VAL A 247 -19.89 -22.62 -5.97
C VAL A 247 -18.40 -22.94 -5.87
N ASP A 248 -17.56 -22.04 -6.36
CA ASP A 248 -16.11 -22.15 -6.24
C ASP A 248 -15.69 -22.17 -4.76
N MET A 249 -16.26 -21.27 -3.96
CA MET A 249 -15.94 -21.17 -2.53
C MET A 249 -16.38 -22.40 -1.75
N ILE A 250 -17.59 -22.92 -2.00
CA ILE A 250 -18.08 -24.17 -1.39
C ILE A 250 -17.13 -25.31 -1.77
N SER A 251 -16.74 -25.40 -3.04
CA SER A 251 -15.86 -26.44 -3.55
C SER A 251 -14.47 -26.38 -2.90
N SER A 252 -13.83 -25.22 -2.85
CA SER A 252 -12.52 -25.04 -2.20
C SER A 252 -12.57 -25.36 -0.71
N VAL A 253 -13.57 -24.88 0.03
CA VAL A 253 -13.71 -25.20 1.46
C VAL A 253 -14.00 -26.68 1.69
N ASN A 254 -14.86 -27.32 0.89
CA ASN A 254 -15.15 -28.74 1.00
C ASN A 254 -13.93 -29.61 0.67
N ALA A 255 -13.19 -29.26 -0.38
CA ALA A 255 -11.94 -29.91 -0.73
C ALA A 255 -10.92 -29.79 0.41
N PHE A 256 -10.78 -28.60 1.01
CA PHE A 256 -9.88 -28.38 2.13
C PHE A 256 -10.28 -29.16 3.39
N LYS A 257 -11.58 -29.21 3.74
CA LYS A 257 -12.07 -30.07 4.84
C LYS A 257 -11.67 -31.54 4.62
N ARG A 258 -11.86 -32.06 3.41
CA ARG A 258 -11.43 -33.42 3.05
C ARG A 258 -9.91 -33.59 3.14
N ARG A 259 -9.15 -32.57 2.71
CA ARG A 259 -7.68 -32.54 2.82
C ARG A 259 -7.24 -32.60 4.29
N LEU A 260 -7.87 -31.86 5.20
CA LEU A 260 -7.57 -31.91 6.64
C LEU A 260 -7.79 -33.31 7.23
N HIS A 261 -8.92 -33.97 6.91
CA HIS A 261 -9.18 -35.36 7.31
C HIS A 261 -8.11 -36.33 6.79
N LEU A 262 -7.67 -36.14 5.54
CA LEU A 262 -6.57 -36.91 4.95
C LEU A 262 -5.24 -36.65 5.65
N LEU A 263 -4.93 -35.39 6.02
CA LEU A 263 -3.72 -35.02 6.75
C LEU A 263 -3.66 -35.69 8.13
N CYS A 264 -4.77 -35.74 8.87
CA CYS A 264 -4.86 -36.50 10.12
C CYS A 264 -4.50 -37.98 9.90
N SER A 265 -5.11 -38.61 8.90
CA SER A 265 -4.86 -40.02 8.55
C SER A 265 -3.41 -40.27 8.12
N LYS A 266 -2.77 -39.29 7.47
CA LYS A 266 -1.37 -39.34 7.07
C LYS A 266 -0.42 -39.20 8.24
N LEU A 267 -0.64 -38.25 9.14
CA LEU A 267 0.15 -38.08 10.37
C LEU A 267 0.10 -39.33 11.24
N GLN A 268 -1.08 -39.93 11.44
CA GLN A 268 -1.24 -41.18 12.20
C GLN A 268 -0.44 -42.35 11.60
N ARG A 269 -0.33 -42.42 10.27
CA ARG A 269 0.49 -43.41 9.56
C ARG A 269 1.95 -42.98 9.40
N LYS A 270 2.32 -41.80 9.92
CA LYS A 270 3.66 -41.19 9.82
C LYS A 270 4.09 -40.95 8.37
N ASP A 271 3.12 -40.73 7.50
CA ASP A 271 3.30 -40.36 6.09
C ASP A 271 3.44 -38.83 5.99
N LEU A 272 4.67 -38.36 5.77
CA LEU A 272 5.02 -36.94 5.77
C LEU A 272 5.00 -36.30 4.37
N ALA A 273 4.39 -36.94 3.35
CA ALA A 273 4.38 -36.41 1.98
C ALA A 273 3.79 -34.98 1.86
N ASN A 274 2.89 -34.59 2.77
CA ASN A 274 2.29 -33.26 2.83
C ASN A 274 2.90 -32.35 3.92
N PHE A 275 3.93 -32.82 4.62
CA PHE A 275 4.61 -32.13 5.70
C PHE A 275 6.11 -32.05 5.38
N GLN A 276 6.43 -31.33 4.31
CA GLN A 276 7.78 -31.28 3.75
C GLN A 276 8.76 -30.63 4.73
N ASN A 277 8.32 -29.61 5.48
CA ASN A 277 9.17 -28.98 6.48
C ASN A 277 9.48 -29.94 7.63
N ILE A 278 8.50 -30.72 8.10
CA ILE A 278 8.73 -31.75 9.15
C ILE A 278 9.68 -32.83 8.64
N ALA A 279 9.45 -33.34 7.43
CA ALA A 279 10.30 -34.36 6.83
C ALA A 279 11.77 -33.88 6.72
N SER A 280 11.96 -32.65 6.21
CA SER A 280 13.27 -32.01 6.12
C SER A 280 13.93 -31.82 7.49
N GLU A 281 13.16 -31.47 8.52
CA GLU A 281 13.68 -31.27 9.87
C GLU A 281 14.12 -32.59 10.53
N LEU A 282 13.33 -33.65 10.40
CA LEU A 282 13.69 -34.97 10.89
C LEU A 282 14.96 -35.51 10.21
N GLU A 283 15.10 -35.30 8.90
CA GLU A 283 16.30 -35.66 8.15
C GLU A 283 17.54 -34.92 8.69
N LYS A 284 17.44 -33.61 8.96
CA LYS A 284 18.52 -32.82 9.58
C LYS A 284 18.88 -33.32 10.98
N GLN A 285 17.90 -33.80 11.74
CA GLN A 285 18.10 -34.39 13.07
C GLN A 285 18.57 -35.86 13.03
N GLY A 286 18.65 -36.48 11.84
CA GLY A 286 19.00 -37.89 11.70
C GLY A 286 17.97 -38.85 12.31
N LYS A 287 16.70 -38.44 12.41
CA LYS A 287 15.60 -39.21 12.99
C LYS A 287 14.70 -39.79 11.92
N ASP A 288 14.20 -41.00 12.15
CA ASP A 288 13.16 -41.60 11.32
C ASP A 288 11.79 -40.96 11.64
N SER A 289 10.94 -40.81 10.61
CA SER A 289 9.51 -40.48 10.73
C SER A 289 8.78 -41.29 11.82
N ALA A 290 9.22 -42.53 12.06
CA ALA A 290 8.73 -43.41 13.11
C ALA A 290 8.85 -42.82 14.54
N LEU A 291 9.77 -41.89 14.78
CA LEU A 291 10.01 -41.27 16.09
C LEU A 291 9.21 -39.97 16.32
N LEU A 292 8.49 -39.49 15.30
CA LEU A 292 7.64 -38.31 15.42
C LEU A 292 6.48 -38.56 16.39
N ASP A 293 6.25 -37.62 17.32
CA ASP A 293 5.00 -37.56 18.09
C ASP A 293 3.85 -37.07 17.19
N SER A 294 3.37 -37.98 16.35
CA SER A 294 2.27 -37.69 15.43
C SER A 294 0.95 -37.39 16.14
N ALA A 295 0.78 -37.80 17.40
CA ALA A 295 -0.47 -37.63 18.13
C ALA A 295 -0.73 -36.14 18.42
N ARG A 296 0.29 -35.43 18.89
CA ARG A 296 0.24 -33.99 19.16
C ARG A 296 -0.14 -33.18 17.91
N TYR A 297 0.48 -33.46 16.77
CA TYR A 297 0.17 -32.78 15.51
C TYR A 297 -1.21 -33.15 14.95
N THR A 298 -1.60 -34.41 15.09
CA THR A 298 -2.95 -34.86 14.68
C THR A 298 -4.04 -34.15 15.48
N GLU A 299 -3.83 -33.92 16.77
CA GLU A 299 -4.76 -33.14 17.60
C GLU A 299 -4.92 -31.71 17.09
N GLN A 300 -3.83 -31.04 16.72
CA GLN A 300 -3.89 -29.69 16.15
C GLN A 300 -4.69 -29.64 14.84
N VAL A 301 -4.48 -30.61 13.93
CA VAL A 301 -5.24 -30.68 12.68
C VAL A 301 -6.73 -30.96 12.96
N ASN A 302 -7.04 -31.88 13.88
CA ASN A 302 -8.43 -32.17 14.28
C ASN A 302 -9.15 -30.95 14.86
N ASN A 303 -8.46 -30.13 15.65
CA ASN A 303 -9.02 -28.89 16.20
C ASN A 303 -9.41 -27.91 15.10
N ILE A 304 -8.57 -27.76 14.06
CA ILE A 304 -8.89 -26.96 12.87
C ILE A 304 -10.08 -27.58 12.12
N THR A 305 -10.06 -28.88 11.85
CA THR A 305 -11.12 -29.60 11.13
C THR A 305 -12.49 -29.40 11.77
N SER A 306 -12.59 -29.60 13.09
CA SER A 306 -13.83 -29.43 13.85
C SER A 306 -14.36 -28.00 13.78
N ASP A 307 -13.47 -27.00 13.84
CA ASP A 307 -13.89 -25.60 13.75
C ASP A 307 -14.32 -25.22 12.32
N PHE A 308 -13.68 -25.77 11.28
CA PHE A 308 -14.15 -25.63 9.89
C PHE A 308 -15.54 -26.24 9.69
N GLU A 309 -15.77 -27.46 10.20
CA GLU A 309 -17.09 -28.11 10.13
C GLU A 309 -18.18 -27.30 10.83
N LYS A 310 -17.85 -26.71 11.98
CA LYS A 310 -18.77 -25.87 12.75
C LYS A 310 -19.09 -24.54 12.05
N ARG A 311 -18.07 -23.85 11.56
CA ARG A 311 -18.20 -22.49 10.99
C ARG A 311 -18.83 -22.53 9.59
N PHE A 312 -18.37 -23.43 8.73
CA PHE A 312 -18.88 -23.57 7.38
C PHE A 312 -20.07 -24.54 7.29
N ARG A 313 -20.89 -24.64 8.34
CA ARG A 313 -22.08 -25.53 8.32
C ARG A 313 -23.10 -25.07 7.29
N ASP A 314 -23.19 -23.77 7.06
CA ASP A 314 -24.17 -23.17 6.15
C ASP A 314 -23.88 -23.59 4.70
N PHE A 315 -22.63 -23.93 4.38
CA PHE A 315 -22.28 -24.48 3.07
C PHE A 315 -22.95 -25.84 2.82
N ALA A 316 -23.21 -26.64 3.87
CA ALA A 316 -23.94 -27.89 3.71
C ALA A 316 -25.42 -27.66 3.35
N LEU A 317 -25.98 -26.50 3.69
CA LEU A 317 -27.33 -26.10 3.28
C LEU A 317 -27.35 -25.54 1.85
N LEU A 318 -26.29 -24.83 1.45
CA LEU A 318 -26.18 -24.21 0.13
C LEU A 318 -25.69 -25.16 -0.96
N GLU A 319 -24.89 -26.17 -0.63
CA GLU A 319 -24.30 -27.11 -1.59
C GLU A 319 -25.35 -27.86 -2.44
N PRO A 320 -26.45 -28.41 -1.88
CA PRO A 320 -27.51 -29.03 -2.67
C PRO A 320 -28.19 -28.04 -3.63
N ILE A 321 -28.40 -26.80 -3.17
CA ILE A 321 -29.00 -25.72 -3.96
C ILE A 321 -28.08 -25.38 -5.13
N ALA A 322 -26.81 -25.08 -4.85
CA ALA A 322 -25.80 -24.80 -5.86
C ALA A 322 -25.64 -25.95 -6.87
N THR A 323 -25.66 -27.20 -6.41
CA THR A 323 -25.54 -28.38 -7.29
C THR A 323 -26.74 -28.48 -8.22
N PHE A 324 -27.95 -28.23 -7.74
CA PHE A 324 -29.14 -28.17 -8.57
C PHE A 324 -29.07 -27.03 -9.60
N MET A 325 -28.58 -25.86 -9.22
CA MET A 325 -28.40 -24.73 -10.15
C MET A 325 -27.38 -25.01 -11.26
N CYS A 326 -26.30 -25.75 -10.94
CA CYS A 326 -25.33 -26.17 -11.95
C CYS A 326 -25.86 -27.32 -12.82
N TYR A 327 -26.66 -28.21 -12.24
CA TYR A 327 -27.12 -29.45 -12.87
C TYR A 327 -28.60 -29.74 -12.58
N PRO A 328 -29.53 -28.94 -13.15
CA PRO A 328 -30.95 -29.02 -12.81
C PRO A 328 -31.65 -30.29 -13.33
N PHE A 329 -31.04 -31.02 -14.26
CA PHE A 329 -31.63 -32.18 -14.94
C PHE A 329 -31.17 -33.54 -14.42
N ILE A 330 -30.30 -33.57 -13.41
CA ILE A 330 -29.87 -34.82 -12.79
C ILE A 330 -31.05 -35.40 -12.00
N GLU A 331 -31.40 -36.66 -12.25
CA GLU A 331 -32.55 -37.35 -11.64
C GLU A 331 -32.26 -37.82 -10.20
N ASP A 332 -31.01 -37.75 -9.74
CA ASP A 332 -30.59 -38.15 -8.39
C ASP A 332 -30.86 -37.10 -7.29
N HIS A 333 -31.44 -35.94 -7.65
CA HIS A 333 -31.79 -34.93 -6.64
C HIS A 333 -33.04 -35.37 -5.88
N ASP A 334 -32.94 -35.44 -4.54
CA ASP A 334 -34.10 -35.54 -3.66
C ASP A 334 -34.83 -34.18 -3.64
N ILE A 335 -35.83 -34.05 -4.53
CA ILE A 335 -36.58 -32.81 -4.74
C ILE A 335 -37.33 -32.37 -3.48
N ASP A 336 -37.85 -33.30 -2.68
CA ASP A 336 -38.52 -32.98 -1.42
C ASP A 336 -37.53 -32.34 -0.44
N SER A 337 -36.39 -33.00 -0.20
CA SER A 337 -35.35 -32.44 0.67
C SER A 337 -34.80 -31.11 0.16
N LEU A 338 -34.60 -30.98 -1.15
CA LEU A 338 -34.07 -29.77 -1.76
C LEU A 338 -35.07 -28.60 -1.70
N ALA A 339 -36.35 -28.84 -1.98
CA ALA A 339 -37.40 -27.83 -1.88
C ALA A 339 -37.62 -27.40 -0.42
N GLN A 340 -37.53 -28.32 0.54
CA GLN A 340 -37.52 -27.98 1.97
C GLN A 340 -36.31 -27.10 2.33
N ASN A 341 -35.12 -27.41 1.81
CA ASN A 341 -33.91 -26.62 2.05
C ASN A 341 -34.03 -25.21 1.45
N ILE A 342 -34.48 -25.10 0.19
CA ILE A 342 -34.72 -23.82 -0.49
C ILE A 342 -35.80 -23.03 0.26
N GLY A 343 -36.89 -23.68 0.66
CA GLY A 343 -37.95 -23.07 1.47
C GLY A 343 -37.47 -22.56 2.82
N ALA A 344 -36.56 -23.29 3.49
CA ALA A 344 -35.98 -22.88 4.76
C ALA A 344 -35.02 -21.69 4.62
N VAL A 345 -34.19 -21.68 3.57
CA VAL A 345 -33.18 -20.64 3.34
C VAL A 345 -33.81 -19.34 2.84
N PHE A 346 -34.81 -19.45 1.97
CA PHE A 346 -35.40 -18.30 1.25
C PHE A 346 -36.84 -17.98 1.65
N HIS A 347 -37.36 -18.65 2.70
CA HIS A 347 -38.72 -18.47 3.21
C HIS A 347 -39.82 -18.73 2.16
N LEU A 348 -39.61 -19.76 1.33
CA LEU A 348 -40.52 -20.13 0.23
C LEU A 348 -41.43 -21.28 0.63
N ASN A 349 -42.54 -21.43 -0.09
CA ASN A 349 -43.43 -22.57 0.06
C ASN A 349 -42.79 -23.81 -0.61
N PRO A 350 -42.38 -24.84 0.15
CA PRO A 350 -41.69 -26.00 -0.41
C PRO A 350 -42.55 -26.75 -1.44
N SER A 351 -43.85 -26.92 -1.17
CA SER A 351 -44.75 -27.68 -2.05
C SER A 351 -44.94 -27.02 -3.42
N ALA A 352 -44.87 -25.69 -3.49
CA ALA A 352 -44.94 -24.99 -4.77
C ALA A 352 -43.64 -25.11 -5.58
N LEU A 353 -42.50 -25.21 -4.89
CA LEU A 353 -41.18 -25.41 -5.51
C LEU A 353 -41.03 -26.84 -6.03
N GLU A 354 -41.51 -27.84 -5.29
CA GLU A 354 -41.47 -29.26 -5.70
C GLU A 354 -42.09 -29.45 -7.09
N ASP A 355 -43.31 -28.95 -7.30
CA ASP A 355 -44.03 -29.07 -8.57
C ASP A 355 -43.29 -28.38 -9.73
N GLU A 356 -42.66 -27.23 -9.48
CA GLU A 356 -41.88 -26.50 -10.49
C GLU A 356 -40.56 -27.19 -10.82
N MET A 357 -39.85 -27.71 -9.82
CA MET A 357 -38.60 -28.42 -9.99
C MET A 357 -38.82 -29.74 -10.75
N LEU A 358 -39.91 -30.47 -10.45
CA LEU A 358 -40.32 -31.65 -11.22
C LEU A 358 -40.68 -31.29 -12.66
N SER A 359 -41.41 -30.19 -12.86
CA SER A 359 -41.77 -29.68 -14.19
C SER A 359 -40.55 -29.23 -14.99
N LEU A 360 -39.52 -28.70 -14.33
CA LEU A 360 -38.24 -28.34 -14.93
C LEU A 360 -37.47 -29.59 -15.33
N GLN A 361 -37.31 -30.55 -14.42
CA GLN A 361 -36.66 -31.83 -14.71
C GLN A 361 -37.36 -32.61 -15.83
N ALA A 362 -38.67 -32.47 -16.01
CA ALA A 362 -39.40 -33.15 -17.09
C ALA A 362 -39.34 -32.41 -18.46
N ASP A 363 -38.78 -31.20 -18.53
CA ASP A 363 -38.80 -30.41 -19.77
C ASP A 363 -37.77 -30.91 -20.80
N ILE A 364 -38.27 -31.58 -21.83
CA ILE A 364 -37.47 -32.17 -22.92
C ILE A 364 -36.76 -31.09 -23.77
N GLN A 365 -37.39 -29.93 -24.00
CA GLN A 365 -36.82 -28.86 -24.82
C GLN A 365 -35.64 -28.20 -24.12
N LEU A 366 -35.80 -28.00 -22.81
CA LEU A 366 -34.76 -27.47 -21.95
C LEU A 366 -33.62 -28.50 -21.75
N LYS A 367 -33.94 -29.77 -21.47
CA LYS A 367 -32.96 -30.88 -21.40
C LYS A 367 -32.11 -30.99 -22.67
N ALA A 368 -32.72 -30.88 -23.85
CA ALA A 368 -32.01 -30.97 -25.13
C ALA A 368 -31.00 -29.83 -25.36
N ARG A 369 -31.08 -28.74 -24.59
CA ARG A 369 -30.25 -27.55 -24.70
C ARG A 369 -29.38 -27.30 -23.46
N ALA A 370 -29.39 -28.22 -22.49
CA ALA A 370 -28.64 -28.13 -21.25
C ALA A 370 -27.11 -28.00 -21.44
N HIS A 371 -26.59 -28.40 -22.60
CA HIS A 371 -25.17 -28.28 -22.95
C HIS A 371 -24.78 -26.92 -23.55
N ALA A 372 -25.74 -26.02 -23.79
CA ALA A 372 -25.44 -24.65 -24.20
C ALA A 372 -25.10 -23.83 -22.95
N GLY A 373 -24.00 -23.08 -22.96
CA GLY A 373 -23.61 -22.20 -21.83
C GLY A 373 -24.64 -21.13 -21.46
N GLN A 374 -25.69 -20.98 -22.28
CA GLN A 374 -26.83 -20.06 -22.12
C GLN A 374 -28.15 -20.81 -21.89
N PHE A 375 -28.10 -22.06 -21.43
CA PHE A 375 -29.28 -22.91 -21.23
C PHE A 375 -30.41 -22.18 -20.48
N TRP A 376 -30.04 -21.48 -19.42
CA TRP A 376 -30.97 -20.76 -18.56
C TRP A 376 -31.68 -19.56 -19.24
N ASN A 377 -31.16 -19.02 -20.35
CA ASN A 377 -31.83 -17.97 -21.14
C ASN A 377 -33.10 -18.44 -21.87
N LEU A 378 -33.38 -19.74 -21.84
CA LEU A 378 -34.54 -20.35 -22.47
C LEU A 378 -35.71 -20.51 -21.50
N PHE A 379 -35.50 -20.16 -20.23
CA PHE A 379 -36.50 -20.19 -19.19
C PHE A 379 -37.57 -19.13 -19.44
N ARG A 380 -38.84 -19.46 -19.19
CA ARG A 380 -39.97 -18.54 -19.35
C ARG A 380 -40.67 -18.37 -18.01
N VAL A 381 -40.67 -17.14 -17.50
CA VAL A 381 -41.26 -16.77 -16.21
C VAL A 381 -42.76 -17.13 -16.15
N GLU A 382 -43.43 -17.18 -17.31
CA GLU A 382 -44.83 -17.59 -17.39
C GLU A 382 -45.06 -19.09 -17.12
N LYS A 383 -44.03 -19.92 -17.31
CA LYS A 383 -44.08 -21.38 -17.15
C LYS A 383 -43.58 -21.84 -15.78
N TYR A 384 -42.68 -21.09 -15.17
CA TYR A 384 -42.02 -21.41 -13.90
C TYR A 384 -42.01 -20.17 -12.99
N PRO A 385 -43.15 -19.82 -12.37
CA PRO A 385 -43.32 -18.51 -11.73
C PRO A 385 -42.53 -18.33 -10.42
N ASN A 386 -41.97 -19.40 -9.83
CA ASN A 386 -41.12 -19.34 -8.64
C ASN A 386 -39.62 -19.52 -8.94
N VAL A 387 -39.23 -19.63 -10.22
CA VAL A 387 -37.84 -19.78 -10.65
C VAL A 387 -37.56 -18.76 -11.76
N ASP A 388 -36.57 -17.87 -11.57
CA ASP A 388 -36.27 -16.83 -12.56
C ASP A 388 -34.77 -16.73 -12.79
N VAL A 389 -34.34 -16.85 -14.06
CA VAL A 389 -32.93 -17.04 -14.40
C VAL A 389 -32.48 -16.06 -15.47
N TYR A 390 -31.31 -15.48 -15.21
CA TYR A 390 -30.66 -14.53 -16.10
C TYR A 390 -29.16 -14.92 -16.18
N ASP A 391 -28.50 -14.67 -17.31
CA ASP A 391 -27.17 -15.20 -17.71
C ASP A 391 -25.98 -14.26 -17.47
N GLU A 392 -25.01 -14.70 -16.67
CA GLU A 392 -23.59 -14.41 -16.94
C GLU A 392 -22.95 -15.70 -17.44
N GLY A 393 -22.17 -15.62 -18.52
CA GLY A 393 -21.35 -16.73 -18.97
C GLY A 393 -20.47 -17.23 -17.83
N SER A 394 -20.87 -18.37 -17.26
CA SER A 394 -20.33 -19.13 -16.11
C SER A 394 -21.28 -19.19 -14.89
N TYR A 395 -22.23 -20.13 -14.96
CA TYR A 395 -22.88 -20.84 -13.83
C TYR A 395 -23.44 -20.02 -12.65
N THR A 396 -24.06 -18.88 -12.88
CA THR A 396 -24.89 -18.17 -11.87
C THR A 396 -26.37 -18.25 -12.24
N CYS A 397 -27.21 -18.73 -11.31
CA CYS A 397 -28.66 -18.77 -11.44
C CYS A 397 -29.27 -18.15 -10.17
N SER A 398 -30.24 -17.25 -10.33
CA SER A 398 -31.04 -16.63 -9.26
C SER A 398 -32.37 -17.37 -9.05
N ILE A 399 -33.08 -17.15 -7.94
CA ILE A 399 -34.46 -17.62 -7.73
C ILE A 399 -35.30 -16.40 -7.34
N GLN A 400 -36.29 -15.99 -8.14
CA GLN A 400 -37.25 -14.94 -7.75
C GLN A 400 -38.57 -15.57 -7.32
N THR A 401 -39.15 -15.09 -6.20
CA THR A 401 -40.52 -15.47 -5.79
C THR A 401 -41.39 -14.26 -5.52
N LYS A 402 -42.60 -14.26 -6.08
CA LYS A 402 -43.64 -13.26 -5.82
C LYS A 402 -44.57 -13.71 -4.70
N GLN A 403 -44.45 -13.09 -3.52
CA GLN A 403 -45.64 -12.68 -2.75
C GLN A 403 -45.55 -11.17 -2.44
N GLN A 404 -46.58 -10.46 -2.90
CA GLN A 404 -46.76 -9.01 -3.13
C GLN A 404 -46.28 -7.99 -2.05
N PRO A 405 -46.01 -6.70 -2.39
CA PRO A 405 -46.03 -6.06 -3.71
C PRO A 405 -44.61 -5.77 -4.26
N LYS A 406 -44.39 -6.14 -5.53
CA LYS A 406 -43.38 -5.60 -6.48
C LYS A 406 -41.89 -5.50 -6.09
N THR A 407 -41.37 -5.97 -4.95
CA THR A 407 -39.92 -5.87 -4.66
C THR A 407 -39.35 -6.99 -3.79
N SER A 408 -39.55 -8.25 -4.18
CA SER A 408 -38.87 -9.39 -3.53
C SER A 408 -38.20 -10.24 -4.60
N GLN A 409 -36.90 -10.01 -4.78
CA GLN A 409 -36.01 -10.82 -5.60
C GLN A 409 -34.95 -11.43 -4.66
N VAL A 410 -34.71 -12.73 -4.77
CA VAL A 410 -33.74 -13.43 -3.92
C VAL A 410 -32.53 -13.80 -4.77
N TYR A 411 -31.46 -13.04 -4.62
CA TYR A 411 -30.19 -13.30 -5.28
C TYR A 411 -29.24 -13.95 -4.29
N LEU A 412 -28.76 -15.16 -4.58
CA LEU A 412 -27.69 -15.77 -3.80
C LEU A 412 -26.34 -15.18 -4.24
N ILE A 413 -26.12 -13.92 -3.88
CA ILE A 413 -24.86 -13.21 -4.08
C ILE A 413 -24.08 -13.36 -2.78
N VAL A 414 -23.20 -14.37 -2.75
CA VAL A 414 -22.18 -14.48 -1.70
C VAL A 414 -20.94 -13.75 -2.22
N GLN A 415 -20.72 -12.56 -1.69
CA GLN A 415 -19.48 -11.83 -1.88
C GLN A 415 -18.38 -12.48 -1.04
N VAL A 416 -17.25 -12.80 -1.67
CA VAL A 416 -15.93 -12.81 -1.02
C VAL A 416 -14.93 -12.19 -1.99
N THR A 417 -14.85 -10.87 -1.95
CA THR A 417 -13.77 -10.12 -2.59
C THR A 417 -13.21 -9.17 -1.54
N MET A 418 -12.22 -9.64 -0.80
CA MET A 418 -11.04 -8.80 -0.64
C MET A 418 -10.09 -9.21 -1.76
N GLU A 419 -9.87 -8.34 -2.73
CA GLU A 419 -8.57 -8.30 -3.38
C GLU A 419 -7.56 -7.93 -2.29
N LEU A 420 -6.88 -8.93 -1.73
CA LEU A 420 -5.52 -8.67 -1.30
C LEU A 420 -4.72 -8.57 -2.58
N TYR A 421 -4.50 -7.32 -3.01
CA TYR A 421 -3.37 -7.01 -3.88
C TYR A 421 -2.17 -7.80 -3.34
N GLY A 422 -1.57 -8.59 -4.24
CA GLY A 422 -0.32 -9.28 -3.95
C GLY A 422 0.65 -8.26 -3.36
N GLU A 423 1.33 -8.66 -2.29
CA GLU A 423 2.31 -7.86 -1.54
C GLU A 423 2.21 -6.34 -1.75
N GLU A 424 1.36 -5.70 -0.93
CA GLU A 424 1.47 -4.35 -0.34
C GLU A 424 0.08 -3.69 -0.15
N ASP A 425 0.01 -2.88 0.90
CA ASP A 425 -1.04 -1.92 1.26
C ASP A 425 -2.30 -2.31 2.06
N ARG A 426 -2.35 -1.75 3.29
CA ARG A 426 -3.55 -1.41 4.06
C ARG A 426 -4.21 -0.19 3.41
N LYS A 427 -5.54 -0.15 3.31
CA LYS A 427 -6.26 1.12 3.13
C LYS A 427 -6.21 1.91 4.45
N ILE A 428 -5.25 2.83 4.50
CA ILE A 428 -5.01 3.83 5.55
C ILE A 428 -5.97 5.01 5.27
N ASN A 429 -6.83 5.41 6.21
CA ASN A 429 -7.76 6.54 5.99
C ASN A 429 -7.07 7.93 6.00
N ALA A 430 -7.73 9.06 5.69
CA ALA A 430 -7.03 10.36 5.56
C ALA A 430 -6.45 10.97 6.86
N GLY A 431 -7.02 10.67 8.04
CA GLY A 431 -6.47 11.03 9.34
C GLY A 431 -5.33 10.09 9.73
N GLU A 432 -5.55 8.80 9.44
CA GLU A 432 -4.60 7.67 9.41
C GLU A 432 -3.31 8.02 8.71
N LEU A 433 -3.52 8.41 7.47
CA LEU A 433 -2.55 8.89 6.53
C LEU A 433 -1.95 10.18 7.06
N LYS A 434 -2.70 11.12 7.64
CA LYS A 434 -2.09 12.38 8.11
C LYS A 434 -1.14 12.18 9.29
N ALA A 435 -1.47 11.34 10.28
CA ALA A 435 -0.56 11.09 11.40
C ALA A 435 0.58 10.15 10.98
N MET A 436 0.29 9.04 10.26
CA MET A 436 1.33 8.15 9.72
C MET A 436 2.24 8.87 8.74
N TYR A 437 1.71 9.71 7.86
CA TYR A 437 2.49 10.53 6.93
C TYR A 437 3.31 11.57 7.67
N SER A 438 2.76 12.22 8.70
CA SER A 438 3.54 13.18 9.48
C SER A 438 4.64 12.50 10.29
N GLU A 439 4.37 11.32 10.87
CA GLU A 439 5.38 10.51 11.58
C GLU A 439 6.42 9.95 10.62
N ASP A 440 6.00 9.47 9.44
CA ASP A 440 6.87 8.98 8.39
C ASP A 440 7.76 10.10 7.85
N TYR A 441 7.18 11.25 7.48
CA TYR A 441 7.89 12.45 7.03
C TYR A 441 8.91 12.91 8.07
N ILE A 442 8.51 13.02 9.33
CA ILE A 442 9.41 13.41 10.41
C ILE A 442 10.49 12.33 10.62
N SER A 443 10.16 11.05 10.54
CA SER A 443 11.14 9.97 10.69
C SER A 443 12.14 9.92 9.53
N ARG A 444 11.69 10.23 8.31
CA ARG A 444 12.48 10.16 7.07
C ARG A 444 13.40 11.36 6.92
N PHE A 445 12.92 12.56 7.27
CA PHE A 445 13.65 13.80 7.01
C PHE A 445 14.19 14.50 8.27
N TYR A 446 13.69 14.18 9.47
CA TYR A 446 13.96 14.90 10.74
C TYR A 446 14.31 14.02 11.96
N ALA A 447 14.39 12.69 11.86
CA ALA A 447 14.88 11.85 12.97
C ALA A 447 16.42 11.73 12.98
N ASP A 448 17.02 11.69 14.16
CA ASP A 448 18.49 11.64 14.36
C ASP A 448 19.09 10.33 13.84
N VAL A 449 19.55 10.33 12.60
CA VAL A 449 20.23 9.18 11.97
C VAL A 449 21.72 9.19 12.37
N GLY A 450 22.02 8.79 13.62
CA GLY A 450 23.35 8.24 13.98
C GLY A 450 23.98 8.72 15.30
N MET A 451 24.16 7.77 16.24
CA MET A 451 25.29 7.82 17.17
C MET A 451 25.88 6.43 17.44
N THR A 452 27.20 6.36 17.39
CA THR A 452 28.07 5.25 17.79
C THR A 452 28.22 5.16 19.31
N ASN A 453 28.52 3.96 19.81
CA ASN A 453 28.73 3.58 21.22
C ASN A 453 29.46 4.62 22.08
N SER A 454 28.86 5.00 23.22
CA SER A 454 29.42 4.86 24.59
C SER A 454 28.93 5.94 25.59
N THR A 455 27.67 5.87 26.05
CA THR A 455 27.36 6.06 27.50
C THR A 455 25.93 5.65 27.84
N LEU A 456 25.85 4.79 28.86
CA LEU A 456 24.71 4.28 29.62
C LEU A 456 23.43 5.14 29.68
N ARG A 457 22.30 4.46 29.43
CA ARG A 457 21.08 4.44 30.27
C ARG A 457 20.73 5.76 31.00
N ARG A 458 20.04 6.68 30.31
CA ARG A 458 18.77 7.33 30.74
C ARG A 458 18.37 8.48 29.81
N ALA A 459 17.11 8.43 29.34
CA ALA A 459 16.28 9.50 28.77
C ALA A 459 16.69 9.96 27.35
N VAL A 460 15.82 10.11 26.34
CA VAL A 460 14.37 10.42 26.28
C VAL A 460 13.81 9.77 25.00
N GLN A 461 12.52 9.38 24.99
CA GLN A 461 11.70 9.34 23.76
C GLN A 461 12.05 10.52 22.85
N SER A 462 12.41 10.31 21.58
CA SER A 462 12.34 11.40 20.60
C SER A 462 10.89 11.88 20.57
N ASN A 463 10.68 13.11 20.99
CA ASN A 463 9.34 13.66 21.14
C ASN A 463 8.96 14.22 19.77
N PHE A 464 8.05 13.55 19.05
CA PHE A 464 7.54 13.96 17.72
C PHE A 464 7.32 15.48 17.60
N SER A 465 6.84 16.11 18.68
CA SER A 465 6.64 17.57 18.75
C SER A 465 7.93 18.40 18.56
N GLN A 466 9.09 17.94 19.03
CA GLN A 466 10.38 18.62 18.87
C GLN A 466 10.90 18.54 17.43
N ASP A 467 10.81 17.37 16.81
CA ASP A 467 11.23 17.18 15.42
C ASP A 467 10.29 17.95 14.47
N LEU A 468 9.00 18.01 14.81
CA LEU A 468 8.02 18.85 14.12
C LEU A 468 8.33 20.34 14.25
N GLN A 469 8.81 20.81 15.42
CA GLN A 469 9.27 22.20 15.58
C GLN A 469 10.50 22.50 14.71
N ALA A 470 11.43 21.54 14.59
CA ALA A 470 12.60 21.69 13.72
C ALA A 470 12.19 21.78 12.24
N MET A 471 11.21 20.97 11.82
CA MET A 471 10.61 21.04 10.48
C MET A 471 9.94 22.39 10.24
N GLN A 472 9.06 22.83 11.14
CA GLN A 472 8.39 24.13 11.06
C GLN A 472 9.41 25.28 10.95
N ALA A 473 10.47 25.25 11.76
CA ALA A 473 11.53 26.25 11.71
C ALA A 473 12.31 26.23 10.39
N PHE A 474 12.61 25.04 9.84
CA PHE A 474 13.31 24.91 8.55
C PHE A 474 12.52 25.54 7.40
N PHE A 475 11.21 25.25 7.34
CA PHE A 475 10.32 25.75 6.31
C PHE A 475 9.83 27.20 6.54
N GLY A 476 10.18 27.80 7.68
CA GLY A 476 9.78 29.15 8.06
C GLY A 476 8.30 29.28 8.42
N LEU A 477 7.71 28.21 8.96
CA LEU A 477 6.35 28.16 9.49
C LEU A 477 6.31 28.61 10.95
N GLU A 478 5.11 28.86 11.47
CA GLU A 478 4.93 29.10 12.91
C GLU A 478 5.35 27.86 13.71
N VAL A 479 6.33 28.02 14.60
CA VAL A 479 6.93 26.94 15.38
C VAL A 479 6.04 26.62 16.57
N THR A 480 5.06 25.74 16.35
CA THR A 480 4.05 25.36 17.34
C THR A 480 4.27 23.95 17.89
N GLY A 481 4.97 23.08 17.16
CA GLY A 481 5.07 21.65 17.47
C GLY A 481 3.75 20.91 17.37
N VAL A 482 2.76 21.50 16.68
CA VAL A 482 1.42 20.97 16.45
C VAL A 482 1.16 20.87 14.96
N MET A 483 0.47 19.81 14.55
CA MET A 483 0.19 19.49 13.16
C MET A 483 -0.95 20.37 12.58
N ASN A 484 -0.63 21.58 12.12
CA ASN A 484 -1.60 22.51 11.51
C ASN A 484 -1.73 22.32 9.98
N ASN A 485 -2.68 23.04 9.36
CA ASN A 485 -2.97 22.89 7.92
C ASN A 485 -1.80 23.32 7.02
N GLU A 486 -1.07 24.38 7.41
CA GLU A 486 0.09 24.89 6.68
C GLU A 486 1.24 23.89 6.69
N THR A 487 1.58 23.34 7.86
CA THR A 487 2.60 22.29 7.99
C THR A 487 2.21 21.03 7.20
N THR A 488 0.92 20.68 7.15
CA THR A 488 0.44 19.54 6.34
C THR A 488 0.62 19.80 4.84
N THR A 489 0.35 21.03 4.41
CA THR A 489 0.43 21.42 3.00
C THR A 489 1.86 21.33 2.52
N VAL A 490 2.81 21.84 3.29
CA VAL A 490 4.25 21.76 3.00
C VAL A 490 4.75 20.32 2.97
N MET A 491 4.34 19.48 3.92
CA MET A 491 4.77 18.07 3.93
C MET A 491 4.38 17.35 2.64
N LYS A 492 3.16 17.62 2.13
CA LYS A 492 2.59 17.02 0.90
C LYS A 492 3.19 17.52 -0.41
N GLU A 493 4.04 18.53 -0.39
CA GLU A 493 4.71 18.98 -1.61
C GLU A 493 5.72 17.92 -2.05
N PRO A 494 5.77 17.58 -3.35
CA PRO A 494 6.80 16.69 -3.86
C PRO A 494 8.19 17.26 -3.57
N ARG A 495 9.15 16.43 -3.21
CA ARG A 495 10.44 16.86 -2.67
C ARG A 495 11.60 15.90 -2.97
N CYS A 496 12.81 16.35 -2.66
CA CYS A 496 14.00 15.50 -2.58
C CYS A 496 13.92 14.52 -1.39
N GLY A 497 14.48 13.32 -1.56
CA GLY A 497 14.54 12.24 -0.58
C GLY A 497 15.59 12.38 0.52
N VAL A 498 16.46 13.41 0.46
CA VAL A 498 17.54 13.65 1.43
C VAL A 498 17.00 14.34 2.70
N SER A 499 17.60 14.07 3.87
CA SER A 499 17.20 14.65 5.16
C SER A 499 17.56 16.13 5.31
N ASP A 500 16.65 16.90 5.93
CA ASP A 500 16.77 18.37 6.10
C ASP A 500 17.62 18.79 7.31
N ILE A 501 17.81 17.88 8.27
CA ILE A 501 18.59 18.15 9.50
C ILE A 501 19.97 17.51 9.48
N SER A 502 20.35 16.97 8.33
CA SER A 502 21.55 16.18 8.14
C SER A 502 22.73 16.68 8.96
N ARG A 503 23.04 15.95 10.04
CA ARG A 503 24.35 15.98 10.68
C ARG A 503 25.30 15.13 9.84
N TYR A 504 25.60 15.54 8.61
CA TYR A 504 26.76 15.03 7.86
C TYR A 504 28.07 15.55 8.47
N GLY A 505 28.18 15.45 9.79
CA GLY A 505 29.33 15.81 10.62
C GLY A 505 30.06 14.59 11.16
N HIS A 506 30.16 13.51 10.38
CA HIS A 506 31.10 12.42 10.68
C HIS A 506 32.16 12.17 9.59
N PHE A 507 32.44 13.20 8.80
CA PHE A 507 33.82 13.60 8.58
C PHE A 507 33.96 15.03 9.09
N SER A 508 34.94 15.28 9.93
CA SER A 508 35.50 16.62 10.03
C SER A 508 35.99 17.02 8.62
N GLY A 509 35.17 17.67 7.78
CA GLY A 509 35.63 17.89 6.40
C GLY A 509 34.80 18.61 5.33
N ARG A 510 33.46 18.77 5.40
CA ARG A 510 32.63 19.20 4.24
C ARG A 510 32.83 18.24 3.04
N PRO A 511 32.04 17.14 2.92
CA PRO A 511 32.28 16.10 1.92
C PRO A 511 32.33 16.72 0.52
N LYS A 512 33.46 16.55 -0.16
CA LYS A 512 33.71 17.11 -1.49
C LYS A 512 34.59 16.16 -2.28
N TRP A 513 34.47 16.20 -3.60
CA TRP A 513 35.38 15.47 -4.47
C TRP A 513 36.78 16.06 -4.43
N GLU A 514 37.79 15.21 -4.25
CA GLU A 514 39.19 15.63 -4.24
C GLU A 514 39.78 15.81 -5.65
N LYS A 515 39.05 15.38 -6.67
CA LYS A 515 39.48 15.41 -8.07
C LYS A 515 38.67 16.39 -8.90
N ARG A 516 39.25 16.85 -10.01
CA ARG A 516 38.65 17.85 -10.92
C ARG A 516 37.83 17.26 -12.07
N LEU A 517 38.07 16.00 -12.42
CA LEU A 517 37.30 15.29 -13.44
C LEU A 517 36.45 14.25 -12.73
N ILE A 518 35.14 14.46 -12.76
CA ILE A 518 34.13 13.55 -12.22
C ILE A 518 33.51 12.81 -13.40
N THR A 519 33.55 11.50 -13.38
CA THR A 519 32.85 10.68 -14.38
C THR A 519 31.44 10.35 -13.89
N TYR A 520 30.48 10.35 -14.80
CA TYR A 520 29.14 9.87 -14.50
C TYR A 520 28.71 8.82 -15.51
N ARG A 521 27.77 7.95 -15.12
CA ARG A 521 27.22 6.94 -16.00
C ARG A 521 25.74 6.75 -15.74
N ILE A 522 24.94 6.85 -16.78
CA ILE A 522 23.52 6.49 -16.74
C ILE A 522 23.42 4.99 -16.99
N THR A 523 22.90 4.27 -16.01
CA THR A 523 22.82 2.80 -16.02
C THR A 523 21.46 2.30 -16.49
N GLN A 524 20.39 3.01 -16.14
CA GLN A 524 19.02 2.78 -16.61
C GLN A 524 18.41 4.12 -17.00
N TYR A 525 17.52 4.10 -17.99
CA TYR A 525 16.87 5.30 -18.54
C TYR A 525 15.36 5.19 -18.33
N THR A 526 14.72 6.32 -18.03
CA THR A 526 13.27 6.43 -18.02
C THR A 526 12.66 6.19 -19.42
N PRO A 527 11.50 5.53 -19.52
CA PRO A 527 10.78 5.39 -20.78
C PRO A 527 10.08 6.68 -21.25
N ASP A 528 9.90 7.68 -20.37
CA ASP A 528 9.15 8.91 -20.67
C ASP A 528 9.85 9.85 -21.65
N LEU A 529 11.19 9.77 -21.69
CA LEU A 529 12.04 10.60 -22.53
C LEU A 529 12.94 9.71 -23.38
N THR A 530 13.23 10.14 -24.60
CA THR A 530 14.23 9.46 -25.41
C THR A 530 15.60 9.51 -24.71
N GLN A 531 16.42 8.47 -24.89
CA GLN A 531 17.77 8.44 -24.30
C GLN A 531 18.58 9.70 -24.62
N SER A 532 18.46 10.21 -25.86
CA SER A 532 19.12 11.46 -26.26
C SER A 532 18.65 12.67 -25.46
N HIS A 533 17.36 12.75 -25.12
CA HIS A 533 16.84 13.81 -24.27
C HIS A 533 17.37 13.69 -22.85
N VAL A 534 17.38 12.48 -22.28
CA VAL A 534 17.94 12.22 -20.94
C VAL A 534 19.42 12.58 -20.91
N ASP A 535 20.23 12.07 -21.84
CA ASP A 535 21.66 12.35 -21.96
C ASP A 535 21.94 13.86 -22.03
N SER A 536 21.23 14.58 -22.92
CA SER A 536 21.40 16.02 -23.07
C SER A 536 21.01 16.80 -21.82
N THR A 537 19.97 16.36 -21.11
CA THR A 537 19.45 17.01 -19.90
C THR A 537 20.38 16.79 -18.71
N ILE A 538 20.87 15.56 -18.53
CA ILE A 538 21.85 15.22 -17.48
C ILE A 538 23.17 15.98 -17.71
N ALA A 539 23.64 16.05 -18.96
CA ALA A 539 24.82 16.83 -19.30
C ALA A 539 24.61 18.33 -19.00
N GLN A 540 23.42 18.86 -19.31
CA GLN A 540 23.05 20.25 -19.01
C GLN A 540 23.00 20.52 -17.49
N ALA A 541 22.46 19.60 -16.69
CA ALA A 541 22.43 19.71 -15.24
C ALA A 541 23.85 19.78 -14.63
N PHE A 542 24.77 18.94 -15.09
CA PHE A 542 26.19 19.04 -14.71
C PHE A 542 26.85 20.33 -15.23
N GLN A 543 26.45 20.80 -16.41
CA GLN A 543 26.98 22.04 -16.99
C GLN A 543 26.70 23.24 -16.08
N LEU A 544 25.49 23.33 -15.50
CA LEU A 544 25.10 24.39 -14.56
C LEU A 544 26.11 24.57 -13.42
N TYR A 545 26.60 23.47 -12.86
CA TYR A 545 27.68 23.49 -11.86
C TYR A 545 29.02 23.80 -12.49
N SER A 546 29.40 23.09 -13.56
CA SER A 546 30.72 23.27 -14.18
C SER A 546 30.96 24.70 -14.70
N ASP A 547 29.92 25.45 -15.04
CA ASP A 547 30.03 26.86 -15.43
C ASP A 547 30.59 27.74 -14.31
N VAL A 548 30.36 27.37 -13.05
CA VAL A 548 30.67 28.20 -11.88
C VAL A 548 31.77 27.64 -10.97
N ILE A 549 32.12 26.35 -11.09
CA ILE A 549 33.20 25.69 -10.31
C ILE A 549 34.27 25.02 -11.20
N PRO A 550 35.50 24.80 -10.71
CA PRO A 550 36.58 24.20 -11.49
C PRO A 550 36.51 22.66 -11.61
N LEU A 551 35.30 22.08 -11.66
CA LEU A 551 35.07 20.67 -11.94
C LEU A 551 34.62 20.49 -13.40
N ASN A 552 34.99 19.36 -13.99
CA ASN A 552 34.49 18.93 -15.30
C ASN A 552 33.83 17.57 -15.13
N PHE A 553 32.74 17.37 -15.88
CA PHE A 553 31.97 16.14 -15.86
C PHE A 553 32.11 15.42 -17.19
N LYS A 554 32.23 14.10 -17.14
CA LYS A 554 32.36 13.27 -18.34
C LYS A 554 31.53 12.01 -18.23
N GLN A 555 30.60 11.83 -19.18
CA GLN A 555 29.87 10.58 -19.30
C GLN A 555 30.81 9.44 -19.71
N VAL A 556 30.67 8.30 -19.04
CA VAL A 556 31.28 7.03 -19.43
C VAL A 556 30.17 6.00 -19.66
N TYR A 557 30.39 5.07 -20.60
CA TYR A 557 29.37 4.12 -21.03
C TYR A 557 29.60 2.68 -20.52
N SER A 558 30.73 2.43 -19.88
CA SER A 558 31.10 1.12 -19.33
C SER A 558 31.91 1.27 -18.05
N GLY A 559 31.91 0.23 -17.21
CA GLY A 559 32.56 0.24 -15.90
C GLY A 559 31.85 1.13 -14.88
N ASN A 560 32.50 1.36 -13.74
CA ASN A 560 31.98 2.21 -12.67
C ASN A 560 32.45 3.65 -12.88
N ALA A 561 31.54 4.59 -12.69
CA ALA A 561 31.81 6.03 -12.67
C ALA A 561 31.86 6.54 -11.22
N ASP A 562 32.12 7.82 -11.02
CA ASP A 562 32.02 8.44 -9.69
C ASP A 562 30.58 8.70 -9.28
N ILE A 563 29.73 8.97 -10.27
CA ILE A 563 28.30 9.20 -10.08
C ILE A 563 27.56 8.21 -10.99
N MET A 564 26.99 7.18 -10.39
CA MET A 564 26.09 6.27 -11.10
C MET A 564 24.68 6.86 -11.04
N ILE A 565 24.05 6.96 -12.21
CA ILE A 565 22.71 7.51 -12.38
C ILE A 565 21.76 6.38 -12.75
N LEU A 566 20.64 6.31 -12.05
CA LEU A 566 19.63 5.26 -12.18
C LEU A 566 18.23 5.89 -12.20
N PHE A 567 17.38 5.44 -13.10
CA PHE A 567 15.94 5.68 -13.07
C PHE A 567 15.27 4.36 -12.71
N LYS A 568 14.63 4.28 -11.53
CA LYS A 568 13.93 3.07 -11.09
C LYS A 568 12.99 3.37 -9.92
N GLY A 569 11.72 2.99 -10.02
CA GLY A 569 10.74 3.09 -8.93
C GLY A 569 10.91 2.05 -7.82
N GLY A 570 10.27 2.32 -6.69
CA GLY A 570 10.28 1.45 -5.49
C GLY A 570 11.69 1.15 -4.97
N TYR A 571 11.96 -0.12 -4.61
CA TYR A 571 13.29 -0.55 -4.15
C TYR A 571 14.29 -0.70 -5.30
N HIS A 572 15.38 0.08 -5.24
CA HIS A 572 16.33 0.23 -6.34
C HIS A 572 17.81 0.02 -5.95
N GLY A 573 18.07 -0.66 -4.83
CA GLY A 573 19.42 -1.15 -4.48
C GLY A 573 20.19 -0.31 -3.46
N ASP A 574 19.53 0.64 -2.79
CA ASP A 574 20.06 1.36 -1.62
C ASP A 574 19.09 1.33 -0.43
N PHE A 575 19.38 2.09 0.63
CA PHE A 575 18.60 2.11 1.87
C PHE A 575 17.34 3.00 1.83
N TYR A 576 17.06 3.67 0.72
CA TYR A 576 16.02 4.69 0.59
C TYR A 576 15.06 4.36 -0.56
N PRO A 577 14.13 3.38 -0.40
CA PRO A 577 13.17 3.08 -1.47
C PRO A 577 12.30 4.30 -1.81
N PHE A 578 11.92 4.42 -3.08
CA PHE A 578 10.94 5.41 -3.54
C PHE A 578 9.51 4.99 -3.18
N ASP A 579 8.63 5.97 -3.07
CA ASP A 579 7.25 5.87 -2.57
C ASP A 579 6.18 5.88 -3.68
N GLY A 580 6.60 5.76 -4.95
CA GLY A 580 5.72 5.79 -6.11
C GLY A 580 5.45 7.23 -6.57
N ALA A 581 4.47 7.42 -7.46
CA ALA A 581 4.22 8.75 -8.05
C ALA A 581 3.83 9.83 -7.02
N GLY A 582 4.55 10.96 -7.06
CA GLY A 582 4.50 12.03 -6.08
C GLY A 582 5.37 11.74 -4.85
N GLY A 583 5.42 12.66 -3.88
CA GLY A 583 6.24 12.42 -2.68
C GLY A 583 7.74 12.63 -2.94
N VAL A 584 8.55 11.56 -2.96
CA VAL A 584 10.00 11.65 -3.17
C VAL A 584 10.37 11.43 -4.63
N LEU A 585 10.84 12.50 -5.28
CA LEU A 585 11.11 12.49 -6.72
C LEU A 585 12.46 11.87 -7.10
N ALA A 586 13.45 12.04 -6.23
CA ALA A 586 14.83 11.61 -6.43
C ALA A 586 15.62 11.74 -5.11
N HIS A 587 16.79 11.11 -5.05
CA HIS A 587 17.81 11.40 -4.04
C HIS A 587 19.22 11.15 -4.58
N ALA A 588 20.22 11.74 -3.92
CA ALA A 588 21.61 11.49 -4.20
C ALA A 588 22.45 11.35 -2.92
N ASN A 589 23.49 10.51 -3.02
CA ASN A 589 24.47 10.36 -1.97
C ASN A 589 25.51 11.47 -2.03
N SER A 590 25.98 11.94 -0.88
CA SER A 590 27.11 12.88 -0.79
C SER A 590 28.39 12.30 -1.43
N PRO A 591 29.37 13.15 -1.80
CA PRO A 591 30.66 12.71 -2.36
C PRO A 591 31.33 11.64 -1.51
N GLY A 592 31.79 10.55 -2.13
CA GLY A 592 32.40 9.45 -1.39
C GLY A 592 32.94 8.32 -2.28
N ARG A 593 33.43 7.25 -1.64
CA ARG A 593 33.83 6.02 -2.34
C ARG A 593 32.62 5.10 -2.51
N GLY A 594 32.66 4.22 -3.49
CA GLY A 594 31.59 3.25 -3.73
C GLY A 594 30.35 3.96 -4.26
N GLN A 595 29.26 3.93 -3.50
CA GLN A 595 27.98 4.57 -3.85
C GLN A 595 27.95 6.09 -3.60
N GLY A 596 29.02 6.68 -3.09
CA GLY A 596 29.08 8.12 -2.84
C GLY A 596 29.01 8.90 -4.15
N GLY A 597 28.07 9.84 -4.25
CA GLY A 597 27.74 10.55 -5.49
C GLY A 597 26.62 9.95 -6.32
N ASP A 598 26.26 8.68 -6.10
CA ASP A 598 25.21 8.02 -6.87
C ASP A 598 23.88 8.77 -6.71
N THR A 599 23.16 8.88 -7.82
CA THR A 599 21.95 9.69 -7.95
C THR A 599 20.83 8.83 -8.55
N HIS A 600 19.73 8.73 -7.83
CA HIS A 600 18.59 7.90 -8.21
C HIS A 600 17.37 8.78 -8.45
N PHE A 601 16.66 8.50 -9.53
CA PHE A 601 15.43 9.18 -9.93
C PHE A 601 14.29 8.16 -9.86
N ASP A 602 13.17 8.55 -9.27
CA ASP A 602 11.99 7.70 -9.21
C ASP A 602 11.38 7.56 -10.62
N ASP A 603 11.29 6.34 -11.14
CA ASP A 603 10.74 6.09 -12.48
C ASP A 603 9.21 5.89 -12.46
N ASP A 604 8.58 5.94 -11.28
CA ASP A 604 7.12 6.05 -11.14
C ASP A 604 6.63 7.49 -11.38
N GLU A 605 7.55 8.48 -11.45
CA GLU A 605 7.27 9.86 -11.83
C GLU A 605 7.15 10.05 -13.35
N THR A 606 6.35 11.04 -13.78
CA THR A 606 6.31 11.45 -15.19
C THR A 606 7.40 12.48 -15.49
N TRP A 607 8.53 12.02 -16.05
CA TRP A 607 9.67 12.87 -16.38
C TRP A 607 9.43 13.66 -17.66
N THR A 608 9.54 14.99 -17.58
CA THR A 608 9.35 15.88 -18.73
C THR A 608 10.43 16.94 -18.86
N LEU A 609 10.47 17.61 -20.02
CA LEU A 609 11.28 18.80 -20.25
C LEU A 609 10.47 20.10 -20.12
N SER A 610 9.21 20.00 -19.69
CA SER A 610 8.26 21.12 -19.59
C SER A 610 7.75 21.28 -18.16
N SER A 611 6.68 22.05 -17.98
CA SER A 611 5.96 22.17 -16.70
C SER A 611 4.89 21.11 -16.49
N ARG A 612 4.67 20.19 -17.45
CA ARG A 612 3.59 19.18 -17.44
C ARG A 612 4.00 17.85 -16.77
N GLY A 613 4.75 17.95 -15.68
CA GLY A 613 5.30 16.82 -14.93
C GLY A 613 6.52 17.26 -14.13
N VAL A 614 7.36 16.32 -13.71
CA VAL A 614 8.63 16.63 -13.05
C VAL A 614 9.66 17.00 -14.11
N ASN A 615 10.24 18.19 -13.99
CA ASN A 615 11.22 18.66 -14.96
C ASN A 615 12.59 18.05 -14.65
N LEU A 616 13.05 17.17 -15.53
CA LEU A 616 14.28 16.41 -15.28
C LEU A 616 15.51 17.31 -15.09
N LEU A 617 15.60 18.45 -15.78
CA LEU A 617 16.73 19.37 -15.61
C LEU A 617 16.81 19.92 -14.18
N LEU A 618 15.67 20.37 -13.65
CA LEU A 618 15.62 20.96 -12.32
C LEU A 618 15.92 19.91 -11.24
N MET A 619 15.30 18.73 -11.34
CA MET A 619 15.51 17.68 -10.35
C MET A 619 16.94 17.13 -10.40
N ALA A 620 17.47 16.86 -11.59
CA ALA A 620 18.85 16.41 -11.73
C ALA A 620 19.86 17.45 -11.25
N ALA A 621 19.61 18.73 -11.51
CA ALA A 621 20.47 19.79 -11.01
C ALA A 621 20.41 19.89 -9.46
N HIS A 622 19.26 19.67 -8.83
CA HIS A 622 19.16 19.59 -7.38
C HIS A 622 19.99 18.42 -6.83
N GLU A 623 19.75 17.21 -7.33
CA GLU A 623 20.43 16.01 -6.82
C GLU A 623 21.94 16.03 -7.07
N PHE A 624 22.39 16.60 -8.19
CA PHE A 624 23.82 16.79 -8.41
C PHE A 624 24.44 17.80 -7.44
N GLY A 625 23.65 18.71 -6.85
CA GLY A 625 24.11 19.51 -5.72
C GLY A 625 24.49 18.64 -4.53
N HIS A 626 23.64 17.67 -4.16
CA HIS A 626 23.95 16.68 -3.13
C HIS A 626 25.15 15.79 -3.50
N ALA A 627 25.19 15.29 -4.74
CA ALA A 627 26.33 14.52 -5.25
C ALA A 627 27.64 15.32 -5.27
N LEU A 628 27.57 16.65 -5.20
CA LEU A 628 28.70 17.57 -5.06
C LEU A 628 28.94 18.03 -3.60
N GLY A 629 28.09 17.66 -2.66
CA GLY A 629 28.26 17.91 -1.22
C GLY A 629 27.49 19.10 -0.67
N LEU A 630 26.49 19.62 -1.39
CA LEU A 630 25.54 20.58 -0.85
C LEU A 630 24.48 19.88 0.00
N ASP A 631 24.04 20.56 1.07
CA ASP A 631 22.86 20.21 1.85
C ASP A 631 21.67 21.06 1.38
N HIS A 632 20.47 20.73 1.87
CA HIS A 632 19.29 21.55 1.59
C HIS A 632 19.41 22.99 2.09
N SER A 633 18.98 23.94 1.27
CA SER A 633 18.88 25.36 1.62
C SER A 633 17.55 25.66 2.31
N ARG A 634 17.54 26.68 3.18
CA ARG A 634 16.33 27.27 3.75
C ARG A 634 15.75 28.40 2.88
N ASP A 635 16.47 28.82 1.84
CA ASP A 635 15.98 29.81 0.89
C ASP A 635 15.04 29.15 -0.12
N ARG A 636 13.76 29.52 -0.09
CA ARG A 636 12.71 29.02 -1.01
C ARG A 636 12.98 29.30 -2.50
N ARG A 637 13.98 30.14 -2.82
CA ARG A 637 14.40 30.46 -4.19
C ARG A 637 15.63 29.67 -4.64
N ALA A 638 16.30 28.98 -3.72
CA ALA A 638 17.44 28.13 -4.04
C ALA A 638 16.98 26.88 -4.81
N LEU A 639 17.84 26.40 -5.70
CA LEU A 639 17.66 25.10 -6.34
C LEU A 639 17.70 23.99 -5.29
N MET A 640 18.59 24.09 -4.30
CA MET A 640 18.71 23.15 -3.17
C MET A 640 17.59 23.28 -2.12
N TYR A 641 16.50 24.00 -2.40
CA TYR A 641 15.32 23.95 -1.52
C TYR A 641 14.67 22.56 -1.62
N PRO A 642 14.24 21.92 -0.51
CA PRO A 642 13.84 20.52 -0.55
C PRO A 642 12.60 20.24 -1.42
N THR A 643 11.61 21.16 -1.43
CA THR A 643 10.37 20.93 -2.18
C THR A 643 10.52 21.35 -3.63
N TYR A 644 9.99 20.51 -4.52
CA TYR A 644 10.05 20.72 -5.95
C TYR A 644 9.10 21.82 -6.39
N ARG A 645 9.65 22.75 -7.16
CA ARG A 645 8.88 23.79 -7.82
C ARG A 645 9.41 24.00 -9.23
N TYR A 646 8.49 23.94 -10.20
CA TYR A 646 8.84 24.30 -11.56
C TYR A 646 9.22 25.79 -11.67
N VAL A 647 10.34 26.03 -12.33
CA VAL A 647 10.77 27.34 -12.82
C VAL A 647 11.09 27.22 -14.30
N ASN A 648 10.96 28.33 -15.05
CA ASN A 648 11.25 28.32 -16.47
C ASN A 648 12.72 27.96 -16.71
N THR A 649 12.96 26.89 -17.45
CA THR A 649 14.29 26.35 -17.72
C THR A 649 15.01 27.02 -18.90
N ASN A 650 14.31 27.89 -19.65
CA ASN A 650 14.92 28.60 -20.75
C ASN A 650 15.96 29.61 -20.25
N GLY A 651 17.23 29.37 -20.56
CA GLY A 651 18.35 30.18 -20.07
C GLY A 651 18.60 30.07 -18.56
N TYR A 652 18.11 28.99 -17.94
CA TYR A 652 18.25 28.77 -16.50
C TYR A 652 19.71 28.72 -16.05
N ARG A 653 19.97 29.30 -14.87
CA ARG A 653 21.29 29.37 -14.23
C ARG A 653 21.13 29.05 -12.76
N LEU A 654 22.21 28.56 -12.13
CA LEU A 654 22.22 28.32 -10.70
C LEU A 654 21.86 29.61 -9.93
N PRO A 655 20.84 29.56 -9.05
CA PRO A 655 20.56 30.65 -8.14
C PRO A 655 21.77 31.00 -7.28
N ASP A 656 21.76 32.23 -6.75
CA ASP A 656 22.91 32.79 -6.04
C ASP A 656 23.30 31.99 -4.79
N ASP A 657 22.32 31.43 -4.09
CA ASP A 657 22.57 30.62 -2.89
C ASP A 657 23.31 29.33 -3.22
N ASP A 658 22.84 28.59 -4.23
CA ASP A 658 23.46 27.34 -4.70
C ASP A 658 24.85 27.60 -5.27
N ARG A 659 25.01 28.66 -6.07
CA ARG A 659 26.30 29.07 -6.63
C ARG A 659 27.32 29.37 -5.54
N ARG A 660 26.94 30.13 -4.51
CA ARG A 660 27.83 30.42 -3.37
C ARG A 660 28.15 29.15 -2.59
N GLY A 661 27.15 28.30 -2.34
CA GLY A 661 27.31 27.03 -1.64
C GLY A 661 28.35 26.14 -2.31
N VAL A 662 28.22 25.92 -3.61
CA VAL A 662 29.12 25.01 -4.34
C VAL A 662 30.51 25.63 -4.54
N GLN A 663 30.60 26.95 -4.72
CA GLN A 663 31.87 27.66 -4.77
C GLN A 663 32.59 27.66 -3.41
N ALA A 664 31.87 27.60 -2.29
CA ALA A 664 32.49 27.45 -0.98
C ALA A 664 33.17 26.07 -0.79
N LEU A 665 32.79 25.06 -1.58
CA LEU A 665 33.40 23.73 -1.58
C LEU A 665 34.58 23.62 -2.57
N TYR A 666 34.40 24.13 -3.79
CA TYR A 666 35.31 23.89 -4.92
C TYR A 666 36.04 25.14 -5.44
N GLY A 667 35.68 26.33 -4.97
CA GLY A 667 36.15 27.61 -5.51
C GLY A 667 35.42 28.01 -6.79
N SER A 668 35.68 29.24 -7.27
CA SER A 668 35.13 29.73 -8.53
C SER A 668 36.00 29.29 -9.72
N ARG A 669 35.34 29.03 -10.85
CA ARG A 669 36.04 28.85 -12.13
C ARG A 669 36.63 30.19 -12.55
N THR A 670 37.96 30.33 -12.48
CA THR A 670 38.65 31.50 -13.05
C THR A 670 38.57 31.40 -14.57
N PRO A 671 38.19 32.47 -15.29
CA PRO A 671 38.27 32.47 -16.73
C PRO A 671 39.74 32.30 -17.10
N VAL A 672 40.06 31.20 -17.79
CA VAL A 672 41.35 31.08 -18.47
C VAL A 672 41.35 32.19 -19.52
N PRO A 673 42.28 33.15 -19.48
CA PRO A 673 42.42 34.13 -20.54
C PRO A 673 42.71 33.34 -21.82
N THR A 674 41.76 33.31 -22.75
CA THR A 674 41.98 32.72 -24.06
C THR A 674 43.08 33.55 -24.72
N THR A 675 44.30 33.02 -24.73
CA THR A 675 45.38 33.56 -25.55
C THR A 675 45.04 33.23 -27.00
N ALA A 676 44.20 34.06 -27.60
CA ALA A 676 44.08 34.10 -29.04
C ALA A 676 45.44 34.53 -29.62
N PRO A 677 45.94 33.88 -30.68
CA PRO A 677 47.22 34.21 -31.28
C PRO A 677 47.19 35.65 -31.83
N LYS A 678 48.20 36.44 -31.43
CA LYS A 678 48.40 37.82 -31.88
C LYS A 678 48.48 37.87 -33.42
N SER A 679 47.47 38.46 -34.07
CA SER A 679 47.67 39.13 -35.35
C SER A 679 48.28 40.52 -35.09
N LYS A 680 49.40 40.81 -35.75
CA LYS A 680 50.04 42.14 -35.73
C LYS A 680 49.14 43.17 -36.45
N PRO A 681 48.96 44.39 -35.92
CA PRO A 681 48.30 45.49 -36.63
C PRO A 681 49.31 46.30 -37.49
N PRO A 682 48.89 46.91 -38.61
CA PRO A 682 49.58 48.07 -39.22
C PRO A 682 49.02 49.41 -38.68
N PRO A 683 49.72 50.54 -38.90
CA PRO A 683 50.00 51.50 -37.83
C PRO A 683 49.24 52.85 -37.85
N GLY A 684 48.93 53.33 -36.63
CA GLY A 684 48.90 54.74 -36.16
C GLY A 684 47.75 55.66 -36.64
N PRO A 685 47.46 56.80 -35.95
CA PRO A 685 48.12 57.41 -34.78
C PRO A 685 47.19 57.66 -33.55
N ASP A 686 47.80 58.03 -32.43
CA ASP A 686 47.21 58.44 -31.13
C ASP A 686 47.28 60.00 -31.00
N PRO A 687 46.69 60.69 -29.99
CA PRO A 687 45.46 60.48 -29.21
C PRO A 687 44.46 61.66 -29.37
N GLY A 688 43.16 61.42 -29.11
CA GLY A 688 42.16 62.47 -28.89
C GLY A 688 41.41 62.19 -27.59
N PRO A 689 41.06 63.22 -26.79
CA PRO A 689 40.65 63.05 -25.39
C PRO A 689 39.29 62.37 -25.26
N GLU A 690 39.15 61.56 -24.22
CA GLU A 690 37.90 60.93 -23.76
C GLU A 690 36.76 61.95 -23.69
N PRO A 691 35.60 61.67 -24.33
CA PRO A 691 34.32 62.17 -23.87
C PRO A 691 33.76 61.21 -22.82
N GLU A 692 33.39 61.75 -21.67
CA GLU A 692 32.62 61.06 -20.63
C GLU A 692 31.33 60.48 -21.22
N GLU A 693 31.14 59.16 -21.07
CA GLU A 693 29.85 58.51 -21.26
C GLU A 693 29.07 58.44 -19.94
N PRO A 694 27.72 58.44 -20.01
CA PRO A 694 26.86 58.77 -18.89
C PRO A 694 26.81 57.64 -17.85
N THR A 695 26.92 58.00 -16.58
CA THR A 695 26.51 57.16 -15.46
C THR A 695 24.99 57.02 -15.46
N GLU A 696 24.49 55.94 -16.05
CA GLU A 696 23.23 55.34 -15.60
C GLU A 696 23.60 54.01 -14.94
N ASP A 697 23.67 54.04 -13.61
CA ASP A 697 23.67 52.83 -12.78
C ASP A 697 22.41 52.00 -13.13
N PRO A 698 22.53 50.68 -13.30
CA PRO A 698 21.36 49.81 -13.21
C PRO A 698 20.84 49.91 -11.78
N GLU A 699 19.60 50.38 -11.62
CA GLU A 699 18.92 50.48 -10.33
C GLU A 699 19.17 49.22 -9.49
N ASP A 700 19.89 49.40 -8.37
CA ASP A 700 20.03 48.38 -7.33
C ASP A 700 18.63 47.87 -6.95
N PRO A 701 18.39 46.55 -6.88
CA PRO A 701 17.09 46.02 -6.49
C PRO A 701 16.73 46.57 -5.10
N LEU A 702 15.62 47.29 -5.04
CA LEU A 702 15.10 47.92 -3.82
C LEU A 702 15.06 46.91 -2.66
N PRO A 703 15.43 47.34 -1.43
CA PRO A 703 15.59 46.44 -0.30
C PRO A 703 14.30 45.66 0.00
N ASN A 704 14.47 44.38 0.30
CA ASN A 704 13.41 43.44 0.63
C ASN A 704 12.85 43.75 2.04
N PRO A 705 11.54 44.04 2.19
CA PRO A 705 10.96 44.49 3.45
C PRO A 705 10.77 43.38 4.51
N ARG A 706 11.36 42.18 4.33
CA ARG A 706 11.14 41.02 5.21
C ARG A 706 11.51 41.28 6.68
N ASP A 707 12.57 42.04 6.92
CA ASP A 707 13.02 42.37 8.29
C ASP A 707 12.25 43.56 8.91
N GLU A 708 11.40 44.22 8.12
CA GLU A 708 10.66 45.43 8.52
C GLU A 708 9.15 45.20 8.66
N GLN A 709 8.65 43.96 8.51
CA GLN A 709 7.21 43.63 8.52
C GLN A 709 6.46 44.12 9.77
N CYS A 710 7.15 44.20 10.91
CA CYS A 710 6.60 44.69 12.18
C CYS A 710 7.08 46.12 12.56
N SER A 711 7.78 46.80 11.65
CA SER A 711 8.22 48.18 11.85
C SER A 711 7.00 49.10 11.85
N ARG A 712 6.92 50.00 12.85
CA ARG A 712 5.89 51.05 12.91
C ARG A 712 6.06 52.11 11.82
N GLU A 713 7.19 52.11 11.13
CA GLU A 713 7.54 53.06 10.09
C GLU A 713 7.32 52.49 8.68
N LEU A 714 6.86 51.23 8.56
CA LEU A 714 6.63 50.58 7.27
C LEU A 714 5.47 51.26 6.51
N VAL A 715 5.76 51.70 5.29
CA VAL A 715 4.78 52.30 4.37
C VAL A 715 4.64 51.41 3.13
N PHE A 716 3.41 50.99 2.83
CA PHE A 716 3.10 50.14 1.67
C PHE A 716 2.90 50.97 0.40
N ASP A 717 3.28 50.39 -0.74
CA ASP A 717 3.07 51.00 -2.06
C ASP A 717 1.62 50.84 -2.52
N ALA A 718 0.99 49.70 -2.20
CA ALA A 718 -0.44 49.45 -2.43
C ALA A 718 -1.01 48.44 -1.43
N ALA A 719 -2.32 48.43 -1.24
CA ALA A 719 -3.02 47.37 -0.52
C ALA A 719 -4.35 47.04 -1.20
N THR A 720 -4.71 45.76 -1.29
CA THR A 720 -5.97 45.34 -1.93
C THR A 720 -6.51 44.06 -1.31
N SER A 721 -7.81 43.79 -1.47
CA SER A 721 -8.41 42.51 -1.07
C SER A 721 -8.62 41.61 -2.29
N ILE A 722 -8.15 40.36 -2.21
CA ILE A 722 -8.32 39.35 -3.24
C ILE A 722 -8.90 38.10 -2.58
N ARG A 723 -10.10 37.70 -3.01
CA ARG A 723 -10.81 36.49 -2.53
C ARG A 723 -11.03 36.43 -1.01
N GLY A 724 -11.13 37.57 -0.35
CA GLY A 724 -11.38 37.68 1.09
C GLY A 724 -10.11 37.91 1.92
N ASP A 725 -8.93 37.72 1.34
CA ASP A 725 -7.64 37.99 1.98
C ASP A 725 -7.14 39.39 1.61
N LEU A 726 -6.35 40.01 2.50
CA LEU A 726 -5.81 41.35 2.33
C LEU A 726 -4.31 41.27 1.99
N PHE A 727 -3.92 41.85 0.85
CA PHE A 727 -2.55 41.85 0.32
C PHE A 727 -1.93 43.25 0.42
N PHE A 728 -0.65 43.33 0.78
CA PHE A 728 0.08 44.58 0.96
C PHE A 728 1.37 44.58 0.14
N PHE A 729 1.49 45.49 -0.83
CA PHE A 729 2.58 45.52 -1.79
C PHE A 729 3.66 46.52 -1.39
N LYS A 730 4.94 46.14 -1.46
CA LYS A 730 6.09 47.04 -1.23
C LYS A 730 7.31 46.60 -2.04
N ASN A 731 7.93 47.51 -2.80
CA ASN A 731 9.16 47.29 -3.56
C ASN A 731 9.09 46.06 -4.50
N GLY A 732 7.91 45.77 -5.06
CA GLY A 732 7.68 44.58 -5.91
C GLY A 732 7.39 43.28 -5.16
N TYR A 733 7.26 43.33 -3.82
CA TYR A 733 6.85 42.22 -2.95
C TYR A 733 5.38 42.40 -2.49
N TYR A 734 4.70 41.33 -2.04
CA TYR A 734 3.31 41.36 -1.55
C TYR A 734 3.04 40.41 -0.38
#